data_AF-A0A1I8I039-F1
#
_entry.id   AF-A0A1I8I039-F1
#
_cell.length_a   1.000
_cell.length_b   1.000
_cell.length_c   1.000
_cell.angle_alpha   90.00
_cell.angle_beta   90.00
_cell.angle_gamma   90.00
#
_symmetry.space_group_name_H-M   'P 1'
#
loop_
_entity.id
_entity.type
_entity.pdbx_description
1 polymer ?
#
loop_
_entity_poly.entity_id
_entity_poly.type
_entity_poly.pdbx_seq_one_letter_code
_entity_poly.pdbx_strand_id
1 'polypeptide(L)'
;MGLARVAIVTLGAIFVLFGTGGIAIGPYRWMTRDNFDAVMEKMDTVNEFNCKEMSSESLRLPANSVGQRPKFNVLPQIVIFPNRTNLIHMHNMALNRAYFYSYILQRLNESQVTDFPMLPGMLYYYMGASADVSSGVGLMNGSGVLFDTHTQYANWYPTILLFNNTLPLFGPKAFLVDDFQDPVNWLREPTNNTIRVDDLGSGPGHNYTASWHPLNSMVVRDVPNQIDFIPDLRTDYRAKHQYDYLIYNATRVGEMERMPNIKRQFFGPPSPGISEPYQPVYFTRPYFDCGRSNKWIVSAVAPVIDFMVRYSIETKLRRPQYVAITVTDLDFLRIDFDPCDRSVDSPDRTYFSGVARCRSTTLCEPLPGHGYQRGGYVCHCRPGYRYPYWQNGPFLGRDIEQASEAEADQFECIPVEWKLQRLTERGITPNSKRRRRRKRSLDETKELVHLMHLYNASAMAELRSKVAEHDRRDRELKRAQKAGSYGLGSLVKGLLSRAARSISTPADMGGQNVHYLGRLATFDADRFKAATQLISFTASVTPENCAAKTPQQLELPGEAGYGADTSFQVQARSALRLAHFLSAFSQNVNPDEVYGPFYSDKHLNRDQLFGEAFANVMSDGWIRSAGIYYDREAFWDPLLKRRIEYFGPTAFKLASDDTGDQKQRQLSFVAEDAAGWPLERAYFERDWFRILKQRWASNTYGLETFVNKPYVRTDLNGTGSKPFQRYPLYYRAPRFADMYWSKPYFDCNRNRDPNSRHVNDWVITVAAPFFGYSEQRSLQFLGVTAVTVRLDKLDINQCPGNFYEANYFKNSAPCHFESSYNYKCECRQGFEYPYNDISIWFFAGGTVSSQYERAQRNETNYYRMLKCREGAGSTLLPSRGSILVAMLVGVLVANLSRD
;
A
#
# COMPACT_ATOMS: atom_id res chain seq x y z
N MET A 1 -55.80 -51.15 39.73
CA MET A 1 -54.37 -51.11 39.34
C MET A 1 -54.14 -51.10 37.81
N GLY A 2 -55.10 -50.68 36.98
CA GLY A 2 -54.95 -50.67 35.50
C GLY A 2 -54.75 -49.28 34.87
N LEU A 3 -55.21 -48.19 35.50
CA LEU A 3 -55.20 -46.85 34.90
C LEU A 3 -53.92 -46.05 35.16
N ALA A 4 -53.19 -46.33 36.26
CA ALA A 4 -51.94 -45.64 36.58
C ALA A 4 -50.75 -46.10 35.72
N ARG A 5 -50.80 -47.33 35.16
CA ARG A 5 -49.72 -47.85 34.29
C ARG A 5 -49.83 -47.33 32.85
N VAL A 6 -51.02 -47.00 32.38
CA VAL A 6 -51.21 -46.46 31.02
C VAL A 6 -50.76 -44.99 30.96
N ALA A 7 -51.05 -44.19 31.99
CA ALA A 7 -50.63 -42.78 32.04
C ALA A 7 -49.11 -42.58 32.05
N ILE A 8 -48.37 -43.46 32.75
CA ILE A 8 -46.89 -43.38 32.84
C ILE A 8 -46.24 -43.82 31.52
N VAL A 9 -46.81 -44.80 30.82
CA VAL A 9 -46.30 -45.24 29.50
C VAL A 9 -46.62 -44.22 28.40
N THR A 10 -47.77 -43.54 28.46
CA THR A 10 -48.10 -42.46 27.51
C THR A 10 -47.30 -41.18 27.75
N LEU A 11 -47.02 -40.82 29.01
CA LEU A 11 -46.14 -39.68 29.33
C LEU A 11 -44.67 -39.96 29.00
N GLY A 12 -44.21 -41.20 29.18
CA GLY A 12 -42.87 -41.64 28.76
C GLY A 12 -42.68 -41.66 27.25
N ALA A 13 -43.70 -42.08 26.48
CA ALA A 13 -43.64 -42.06 25.02
C ALA A 13 -43.66 -40.62 24.44
N ILE A 14 -44.38 -39.69 25.08
CA ILE A 14 -44.36 -38.28 24.71
C ILE A 14 -42.98 -37.66 25.03
N PHE A 15 -42.36 -38.00 26.16
CA PHE A 15 -41.01 -37.53 26.49
C PHE A 15 -39.90 -38.12 25.59
N VAL A 16 -40.08 -39.33 25.04
CA VAL A 16 -39.14 -39.93 24.08
C VAL A 16 -39.37 -39.38 22.65
N LEU A 17 -40.59 -39.01 22.28
CA LEU A 17 -40.88 -38.32 21.01
C LEU A 17 -40.43 -36.84 21.01
N PHE A 18 -40.48 -36.16 22.15
CA PHE A 18 -39.93 -34.79 22.32
C PHE A 18 -38.48 -34.77 22.84
N GLY A 19 -37.90 -35.94 23.14
CA GLY A 19 -36.54 -36.14 23.63
C GLY A 19 -35.51 -36.42 22.53
N THR A 20 -35.90 -36.34 21.26
CA THR A 20 -34.93 -36.02 20.22
C THR A 20 -34.67 -34.54 20.36
N GLY A 21 -33.49 -34.17 20.89
CA GLY A 21 -33.05 -32.79 20.90
C GLY A 21 -33.22 -32.24 19.50
N GLY A 22 -34.24 -31.41 19.30
CA GLY A 22 -34.38 -30.62 18.10
C GLY A 22 -33.08 -29.85 17.99
N ILE A 23 -32.21 -30.28 17.09
CA ILE A 23 -31.06 -29.49 16.69
C ILE A 23 -31.69 -28.16 16.30
N ALA A 24 -31.47 -27.12 17.10
CA ALA A 24 -31.90 -25.79 16.73
C ALA A 24 -31.22 -25.51 15.39
N ILE A 25 -31.96 -25.61 14.29
CA ILE A 25 -31.45 -25.36 12.95
C ILE A 25 -31.26 -23.85 12.90
N GLY A 26 -30.07 -23.40 13.28
CA GLY A 26 -29.71 -22.00 13.18
C GLY A 26 -29.70 -21.57 11.70
N PRO A 27 -30.15 -20.34 11.38
CA PRO A 27 -30.26 -19.85 10.00
C PRO A 27 -28.91 -19.77 9.25
N TYR A 28 -27.79 -20.00 9.93
CA TYR A 28 -26.42 -19.95 9.42
C TYR A 28 -25.74 -21.31 9.31
N ARG A 29 -26.50 -22.43 9.34
CA ARG A 29 -25.92 -23.78 9.26
C ARG A 29 -25.14 -24.04 7.96
N TRP A 30 -25.55 -23.40 6.86
CA TRP A 30 -24.85 -23.49 5.58
C TRP A 30 -23.41 -22.91 5.65
N MET A 31 -23.11 -22.11 6.67
CA MET A 31 -21.77 -21.58 6.91
C MET A 31 -20.90 -22.59 7.65
N THR A 32 -20.19 -23.44 6.89
CA THR A 32 -19.23 -24.39 7.46
C THR A 32 -17.97 -23.71 7.98
N ARG A 33 -17.34 -24.32 8.99
CA ARG A 33 -16.03 -23.92 9.53
C ARG A 33 -14.96 -23.99 8.43
N ASP A 34 -14.15 -22.95 8.32
CA ASP A 34 -13.08 -22.84 7.32
C ASP A 34 -11.72 -22.45 7.93
N ASN A 35 -10.73 -22.21 7.06
CA ASN A 35 -9.38 -21.80 7.46
C ASN A 35 -9.34 -20.41 8.11
N PHE A 36 -10.28 -19.51 7.76
CA PHE A 36 -10.37 -18.20 8.37
C PHE A 36 -10.85 -18.31 9.82
N ASP A 37 -11.83 -19.16 10.10
CA ASP A 37 -12.28 -19.43 11.47
C ASP A 37 -11.16 -19.99 12.35
N ALA A 38 -10.35 -20.91 11.79
CA ALA A 38 -9.20 -21.48 12.52
C ALA A 38 -8.16 -20.41 12.90
N VAL A 39 -7.92 -19.42 12.05
CA VAL A 39 -7.00 -18.31 12.34
C VAL A 39 -7.62 -17.34 13.34
N MET A 40 -8.90 -16.98 13.17
CA MET A 40 -9.58 -16.07 14.10
C MET A 40 -9.66 -16.65 15.51
N GLU A 41 -10.00 -17.93 15.65
CA GLU A 41 -9.97 -18.62 16.96
C GLU A 41 -8.59 -18.52 17.60
N LYS A 42 -7.53 -18.73 16.80
CA LYS A 42 -6.15 -18.56 17.28
C LYS A 42 -5.84 -17.11 17.66
N MET A 43 -6.30 -16.13 16.91
CA MET A 43 -6.07 -14.72 17.22
C MET A 43 -6.82 -14.27 18.47
N ASP A 44 -8.05 -14.74 18.67
CA ASP A 44 -8.92 -14.38 19.80
C ASP A 44 -8.46 -15.04 21.12
N THR A 45 -7.82 -16.20 21.03
CA THR A 45 -7.24 -16.89 22.21
C THR A 45 -6.02 -16.19 22.77
N VAL A 46 -5.32 -15.35 22.01
CA VAL A 46 -4.08 -14.67 22.43
C VAL A 46 -4.40 -13.23 22.86
N ASN A 47 -3.95 -12.83 24.05
CA ASN A 47 -4.09 -11.47 24.58
C ASN A 47 -2.79 -11.00 25.26
N GLU A 48 -2.74 -9.73 25.67
CA GLU A 48 -1.58 -9.12 26.34
C GLU A 48 -1.16 -9.86 27.63
N PHE A 49 -2.11 -10.46 28.34
CA PHE A 49 -1.87 -11.06 29.65
C PHE A 49 -1.35 -12.50 29.54
N ASN A 50 -1.84 -13.27 28.57
CA ASN A 50 -1.51 -14.68 28.40
C ASN A 50 -0.30 -14.92 27.49
N CYS A 51 0.06 -13.95 26.65
CA CYS A 51 1.06 -14.15 25.60
C CYS A 51 2.47 -14.50 26.14
N LYS A 52 2.78 -14.16 27.39
CA LYS A 52 4.06 -14.48 28.04
C LYS A 52 4.20 -15.97 28.40
N GLU A 53 3.08 -16.65 28.62
CA GLU A 53 3.05 -18.07 29.03
C GLU A 53 2.88 -19.01 27.82
N MET A 54 2.53 -18.45 26.67
CA MET A 54 2.25 -19.17 25.44
C MET A 54 3.53 -19.58 24.69
N SER A 55 3.44 -20.67 23.92
CA SER A 55 4.56 -21.15 23.10
C SER A 55 4.76 -20.27 21.86
N SER A 56 5.99 -20.18 21.35
CA SER A 56 6.31 -19.36 20.16
C SER A 56 5.46 -19.72 18.93
N GLU A 57 5.08 -20.99 18.75
CA GLU A 57 4.26 -21.40 17.61
C GLU A 57 2.77 -21.07 17.79
N SER A 58 2.27 -20.99 19.02
CA SER A 58 0.91 -20.49 19.30
C SER A 58 0.78 -18.98 19.03
N LEU A 59 1.90 -18.25 19.10
CA LEU A 59 1.98 -16.82 18.83
C LEU A 59 2.28 -16.48 17.36
N ARG A 60 2.33 -17.48 16.46
CA ARG A 60 2.60 -17.33 15.03
C ARG A 60 1.46 -17.86 14.17
N LEU A 61 1.19 -17.19 13.05
CA LEU A 61 0.27 -17.68 12.03
C LEU A 61 1.01 -18.49 10.95
N PRO A 62 0.29 -19.30 10.15
CA PRO A 62 0.89 -20.05 9.04
C PRO A 62 1.65 -19.14 8.06
N ALA A 63 2.75 -19.63 7.47
CA ALA A 63 3.62 -18.82 6.60
C ALA A 63 2.95 -18.27 5.34
N ASN A 64 1.93 -18.98 4.83
CA ASN A 64 1.20 -18.60 3.64
C ASN A 64 -0.07 -17.78 3.95
N SER A 65 -0.18 -17.20 5.16
CA SER A 65 -1.30 -16.33 5.54
C SER A 65 -1.26 -14.99 4.80
N VAL A 66 -0.07 -14.48 4.51
CA VAL A 66 0.11 -13.26 3.71
C VAL A 66 0.24 -13.64 2.23
N GLY A 67 -0.79 -13.34 1.44
CA GLY A 67 -0.77 -13.53 0.00
C GLY A 67 0.16 -12.55 -0.72
N GLN A 68 0.55 -12.86 -1.97
CA GLN A 68 1.27 -11.99 -2.93
C GLN A 68 2.28 -11.00 -2.29
N ARG A 69 3.23 -11.53 -1.51
CA ARG A 69 4.30 -10.74 -0.88
C ARG A 69 5.15 -10.03 -1.95
N PRO A 70 5.45 -8.73 -1.81
CA PRO A 70 6.24 -8.02 -2.81
C PRO A 70 7.66 -8.58 -2.86
N LYS A 71 8.13 -8.86 -4.07
CA LYS A 71 9.48 -9.36 -4.35
C LYS A 71 10.26 -8.32 -5.12
N PHE A 72 11.44 -7.96 -4.63
CA PHE A 72 12.27 -6.88 -5.19
C PHE A 72 12.50 -7.05 -6.70
N ASN A 73 12.79 -8.27 -7.14
CA ASN A 73 13.11 -8.59 -8.53
C ASN A 73 11.95 -8.34 -9.52
N VAL A 74 10.71 -8.38 -9.02
CA VAL A 74 9.49 -8.34 -9.82
C VAL A 74 8.79 -6.98 -9.70
N LEU A 75 9.04 -6.25 -8.60
CA LEU A 75 8.45 -4.92 -8.32
C LEU A 75 8.55 -3.91 -9.49
N PRO A 76 9.68 -3.77 -10.21
CA PRO A 76 9.77 -2.81 -11.31
C PRO A 76 8.90 -3.15 -12.53
N GLN A 77 8.53 -4.43 -12.67
CA GLN A 77 7.80 -4.97 -13.83
C GLN A 77 6.31 -5.11 -13.58
N ILE A 78 5.90 -5.20 -12.31
CA ILE A 78 4.48 -5.31 -11.96
C ILE A 78 3.85 -3.93 -11.82
N VAL A 79 2.61 -3.84 -12.31
CA VAL A 79 1.71 -2.74 -11.99
C VAL A 79 1.25 -2.98 -10.55
N ILE A 80 1.54 -2.02 -9.68
CA ILE A 80 1.24 -2.12 -8.26
C ILE A 80 -0.25 -1.87 -8.06
N PHE A 81 -0.95 -2.87 -7.54
CA PHE A 81 -2.34 -2.72 -7.16
C PHE A 81 -2.50 -1.85 -5.90
N PRO A 82 -3.52 -0.96 -5.84
CA PRO A 82 -3.89 -0.23 -4.62
C PRO A 82 -4.16 -1.13 -3.41
N ASN A 83 -4.43 -2.42 -3.62
CA ASN A 83 -4.58 -3.46 -2.60
C ASN A 83 -3.36 -3.58 -1.66
N ARG A 84 -2.16 -3.28 -2.16
CA ARG A 84 -0.90 -3.73 -1.51
C ARG A 84 0.15 -2.63 -1.36
N THR A 85 -0.26 -1.38 -1.53
CA THR A 85 0.59 -0.20 -1.29
C THR A 85 1.22 -0.23 0.09
N ASN A 86 0.51 -0.75 1.09
CA ASN A 86 0.98 -0.88 2.47
C ASN A 86 2.17 -1.83 2.63
N LEU A 87 2.10 -3.03 2.04
CA LEU A 87 3.19 -4.02 2.08
C LEU A 87 4.41 -3.55 1.28
N ILE A 88 4.19 -2.79 0.21
CA ILE A 88 5.25 -2.21 -0.61
C ILE A 88 5.92 -1.06 0.12
N HIS A 89 5.15 -0.19 0.77
CA HIS A 89 5.71 0.87 1.61
C HIS A 89 6.56 0.28 2.73
N MET A 90 6.09 -0.79 3.38
CA MET A 90 6.85 -1.53 4.38
C MET A 90 8.13 -2.17 3.82
N HIS A 91 8.07 -2.77 2.62
CA HIS A 91 9.24 -3.30 1.91
C HIS A 91 10.27 -2.21 1.60
N ASN A 92 9.83 -1.14 0.94
CA ASN A 92 10.67 -0.02 0.54
C ASN A 92 11.27 0.64 1.78
N MET A 93 10.52 0.76 2.88
CA MET A 93 11.01 1.40 4.10
C MET A 93 12.10 0.60 4.81
N ALA A 94 11.92 -0.72 4.96
CA ALA A 94 12.97 -1.58 5.51
C ALA A 94 14.25 -1.47 4.65
N LEU A 95 14.10 -1.55 3.33
CA LEU A 95 15.23 -1.43 2.40
C LEU A 95 15.91 -0.05 2.45
N ASN A 96 15.12 1.01 2.57
CA ASN A 96 15.57 2.39 2.70
C ASN A 96 16.48 2.57 3.92
N ARG A 97 16.03 2.11 5.09
CA ARG A 97 16.84 2.15 6.32
C ARG A 97 18.09 1.29 6.18
N ALA A 98 17.99 0.14 5.55
CA ALA A 98 19.13 -0.74 5.35
C ALA A 98 20.22 -0.09 4.46
N TYR A 99 19.83 0.59 3.38
CA TYR A 99 20.75 1.37 2.56
C TYR A 99 21.38 2.52 3.34
N PHE A 100 20.59 3.30 4.07
CA PHE A 100 21.09 4.42 4.87
C PHE A 100 22.18 3.98 5.85
N TYR A 101 21.89 2.98 6.70
CA TYR A 101 22.85 2.53 7.71
C TYR A 101 24.07 1.87 7.09
N SER A 102 23.90 1.09 6.03
CA SER A 102 25.06 0.47 5.34
C SER A 102 25.99 1.53 4.74
N TYR A 103 25.41 2.60 4.18
CA TYR A 103 26.15 3.74 3.64
C TYR A 103 26.89 4.52 4.73
N ILE A 104 26.19 5.02 5.77
CA ILE A 104 26.79 5.97 6.72
C ILE A 104 27.86 5.31 7.60
N LEU A 105 27.65 4.04 7.98
CA LEU A 105 28.58 3.28 8.81
C LEU A 105 29.91 3.03 8.08
N GLN A 106 29.86 2.77 6.78
CA GLN A 106 31.06 2.57 5.95
C GLN A 106 31.66 3.89 5.45
N ARG A 107 30.86 4.94 5.29
CA ARG A 107 31.33 6.28 4.88
C ARG A 107 32.20 6.93 5.95
N LEU A 108 31.85 6.75 7.21
CA LEU A 108 32.52 7.29 8.40
C LEU A 108 33.33 6.19 9.11
N ASN A 109 34.17 5.49 8.35
CA ASN A 109 34.94 4.32 8.82
C ASN A 109 36.42 4.63 9.13
N GLU A 110 36.86 5.87 8.99
CA GLU A 110 38.25 6.27 9.23
C GLU A 110 38.49 6.52 10.72
N SER A 111 39.65 6.08 11.23
CA SER A 111 40.00 6.07 12.66
C SER A 111 40.38 7.44 13.23
N GLN A 112 40.12 8.53 12.51
CA GLN A 112 40.49 9.87 12.94
C GLN A 112 39.43 10.46 13.87
N VAL A 113 39.89 11.24 14.84
CA VAL A 113 39.17 11.95 15.91
C VAL A 113 37.95 12.75 15.40
N THR A 114 37.84 12.99 14.09
CA THR A 114 36.74 13.70 13.44
C THR A 114 35.52 12.84 13.10
N ASP A 115 35.70 11.60 12.64
CA ASP A 115 34.61 10.85 11.98
C ASP A 115 33.79 10.04 12.98
N PHE A 116 34.44 9.44 13.98
CA PHE A 116 33.77 8.65 15.01
C PHE A 116 32.69 9.44 15.79
N PRO A 117 32.96 10.68 16.26
CA PRO A 117 31.92 11.49 16.90
C PRO A 117 30.78 11.93 15.95
N MET A 118 31.00 11.85 14.63
CA MET A 118 30.05 12.25 13.59
C MET A 118 29.16 11.08 13.11
N LEU A 119 29.41 9.86 13.57
CA LEU A 119 28.52 8.72 13.35
C LEU A 119 27.11 9.01 13.91
N PRO A 120 26.06 8.38 13.37
CA PRO A 120 24.73 8.45 13.96
C PRO A 120 24.79 8.09 15.44
N GLY A 121 24.41 9.04 16.30
CA GLY A 121 24.36 8.82 17.73
C GLY A 121 23.07 8.12 18.14
N MET A 122 22.85 7.98 19.44
CA MET A 122 21.69 7.27 19.97
C MET A 122 20.37 7.93 19.55
N LEU A 123 20.27 9.25 19.65
CA LEU A 123 19.02 9.96 19.34
C LEU A 123 18.69 9.88 17.84
N TYR A 124 19.69 9.80 16.97
CA TYR A 124 19.49 9.56 15.55
C TYR A 124 18.71 8.27 15.30
N TYR A 125 19.13 7.14 15.88
CA TYR A 125 18.40 5.87 15.70
C TYR A 125 16.97 5.93 16.24
N TYR A 126 16.78 6.59 17.38
CA TYR A 126 15.48 6.69 18.04
C TYR A 126 14.51 7.58 17.26
N MET A 127 14.96 8.76 16.83
CA MET A 127 14.17 9.69 16.03
C MET A 127 13.96 9.18 14.62
N GLY A 128 14.94 8.47 14.05
CA GLY A 128 14.81 7.76 12.78
C GLY A 128 13.68 6.74 12.83
N ALA A 129 13.71 5.82 13.79
CA ALA A 129 12.66 4.82 13.97
C ALA A 129 11.28 5.46 14.28
N SER A 130 11.25 6.54 15.07
CA SER A 130 10.01 7.26 15.37
C SER A 130 9.42 7.95 14.15
N ALA A 131 10.26 8.54 13.28
CA ALA A 131 9.82 9.22 12.07
C ALA A 131 9.22 8.27 11.03
N ASP A 132 9.75 7.05 10.97
CA ASP A 132 9.20 5.98 10.13
C ASP A 132 7.75 5.67 10.55
N VAL A 133 7.50 5.61 11.85
CA VAL A 133 6.17 5.35 12.41
C VAL A 133 5.23 6.56 12.30
N SER A 134 5.71 7.78 12.61
CA SER A 134 4.88 8.99 12.59
C SER A 134 4.52 9.49 11.19
N SER A 135 5.35 9.24 10.17
CA SER A 135 4.96 9.46 8.76
C SER A 135 4.00 8.38 8.24
N GLY A 136 3.97 7.25 8.95
CA GLY A 136 3.20 6.06 8.68
C GLY A 136 1.88 5.96 9.45
N VAL A 137 1.29 7.04 9.99
CA VAL A 137 0.07 6.94 10.82
C VAL A 137 -1.02 6.16 10.09
N GLY A 138 -1.61 5.18 10.79
CA GLY A 138 -2.64 4.30 10.21
C GLY A 138 -2.09 3.23 9.24
N LEU A 139 -0.78 3.12 9.07
CA LEU A 139 -0.12 2.21 8.13
C LEU A 139 0.98 1.38 8.82
N MET A 140 2.02 2.04 9.35
CA MET A 140 3.12 1.41 10.07
C MET A 140 2.84 1.39 11.56
N ASN A 141 3.03 0.23 12.19
CA ASN A 141 2.84 0.07 13.63
C ASN A 141 4.16 0.14 14.40
N GLY A 142 5.28 -0.17 13.74
CA GLY A 142 6.61 -0.12 14.34
C GLY A 142 7.73 -0.03 13.31
N SER A 143 8.90 0.45 13.75
CA SER A 143 10.14 0.47 12.97
C SER A 143 11.31 0.32 13.92
N GLY A 144 12.41 -0.30 13.48
CA GLY A 144 13.59 -0.44 14.31
C GLY A 144 14.81 -0.95 13.57
N VAL A 145 15.95 -0.88 14.27
CA VAL A 145 17.23 -1.40 13.81
C VAL A 145 17.78 -2.27 14.91
N LEU A 146 18.05 -3.53 14.63
CA LEU A 146 18.52 -4.51 15.61
C LEU A 146 19.92 -4.96 15.21
N PHE A 147 20.92 -4.63 16.02
CA PHE A 147 22.31 -5.02 15.77
C PHE A 147 22.59 -6.44 16.26
N ASP A 148 23.54 -7.13 15.63
CA ASP A 148 24.03 -8.41 16.11
C ASP A 148 24.93 -8.21 17.34
N THR A 149 25.20 -9.30 18.05
CA THR A 149 26.03 -9.30 19.24
C THR A 149 27.43 -8.75 18.94
N HIS A 150 27.90 -7.79 19.75
CA HIS A 150 29.24 -7.20 19.62
C HIS A 150 29.53 -6.58 18.25
N THR A 151 28.55 -5.91 17.62
CA THR A 151 28.74 -5.27 16.30
C THR A 151 28.57 -3.75 16.28
N GLN A 152 27.94 -3.16 17.31
CA GLN A 152 27.70 -1.72 17.34
C GLN A 152 28.76 -0.97 18.15
N TYR A 153 29.35 0.06 17.55
CA TYR A 153 30.24 0.99 18.23
C TYR A 153 29.45 2.19 18.77
N ALA A 154 29.55 2.45 20.08
CA ALA A 154 28.78 3.49 20.74
C ALA A 154 29.58 4.80 20.85
N ASN A 155 29.38 5.71 19.90
CA ASN A 155 30.04 7.03 19.89
C ASN A 155 29.42 8.05 20.87
N TRP A 156 28.27 7.73 21.49
CA TRP A 156 27.56 8.57 22.45
C TRP A 156 27.96 8.33 23.92
N TYR A 157 29.03 7.56 24.20
CA TYR A 157 29.56 7.40 25.56
C TYR A 157 30.81 8.28 25.79
N PRO A 158 30.98 8.86 27.00
CA PRO A 158 31.98 9.87 27.28
C PRO A 158 33.42 9.38 27.34
N THR A 159 33.65 8.07 27.48
CA THR A 159 34.99 7.49 27.44
C THR A 159 35.49 7.37 26.00
N ILE A 160 36.08 8.46 25.52
CA ILE A 160 36.81 8.62 24.23
C ILE A 160 37.93 7.57 24.00
N LEU A 161 38.22 6.68 24.97
CA LEU A 161 39.32 5.69 24.93
C LEU A 161 38.91 4.26 24.50
N LEU A 162 37.65 4.00 24.17
CA LEU A 162 37.17 2.64 23.83
C LEU A 162 36.58 2.55 22.40
N PHE A 163 37.22 3.18 21.41
CA PHE A 163 36.83 3.06 19.99
C PHE A 163 36.78 1.60 19.50
N ASN A 164 37.46 0.68 20.18
CA ASN A 164 37.45 -0.76 19.90
C ASN A 164 36.38 -1.56 20.65
N ASN A 165 35.66 -0.97 21.61
CA ASN A 165 34.63 -1.71 22.34
C ASN A 165 33.28 -1.58 21.64
N THR A 166 32.68 -2.74 21.40
CA THR A 166 31.34 -2.87 20.85
C THR A 166 30.34 -3.11 21.97
N LEU A 167 29.09 -2.68 21.76
CA LEU A 167 27.98 -3.01 22.64
C LEU A 167 27.63 -4.50 22.51
N PRO A 168 27.28 -5.20 23.61
CA PRO A 168 26.90 -6.60 23.54
C PRO A 168 25.64 -6.78 22.71
N LEU A 169 24.62 -5.94 22.89
CA LEU A 169 23.42 -5.85 22.05
C LEU A 169 22.95 -4.40 22.00
N PHE A 170 22.34 -3.97 20.90
CA PHE A 170 21.75 -2.65 20.73
C PHE A 170 20.64 -2.72 19.67
N GLY A 171 19.42 -2.38 20.06
CA GLY A 171 18.27 -2.57 19.19
C GLY A 171 17.16 -1.57 19.42
N PRO A 172 17.33 -0.29 19.02
CA PRO A 172 16.24 0.68 19.11
C PRO A 172 15.07 0.28 18.22
N LYS A 173 13.90 0.10 18.83
CA LYS A 173 12.64 -0.18 18.15
C LYS A 173 11.55 0.77 18.62
N ALA A 174 10.95 1.49 17.68
CA ALA A 174 9.80 2.35 17.89
C ALA A 174 8.51 1.60 17.55
N PHE A 175 7.45 1.84 18.32
CA PHE A 175 6.12 1.33 18.06
C PHE A 175 5.04 2.30 18.52
N LEU A 176 3.89 2.29 17.85
CA LEU A 176 2.73 3.08 18.23
C LEU A 176 2.16 2.55 19.54
N VAL A 177 1.81 3.49 20.42
CA VAL A 177 1.14 3.21 21.69
C VAL A 177 -0.13 4.05 21.77
N ASP A 178 -1.18 3.47 22.34
CA ASP A 178 -2.41 4.18 22.59
C ASP A 178 -2.24 5.18 23.75
N ASP A 179 -2.72 6.40 23.55
CA ASP A 179 -2.58 7.53 24.46
C ASP A 179 -3.91 7.93 25.13
N PHE A 180 -4.96 7.12 25.02
CA PHE A 180 -6.26 7.42 25.65
C PHE A 180 -6.17 7.59 27.19
N GLN A 181 -5.17 6.97 27.82
CA GLN A 181 -4.91 7.09 29.26
C GLN A 181 -3.89 8.18 29.62
N ASP A 182 -3.29 8.84 28.63
CA ASP A 182 -2.30 9.87 28.92
C ASP A 182 -2.98 11.12 29.52
N PRO A 183 -2.40 11.73 30.57
CA PRO A 183 -2.99 12.90 31.24
C PRO A 183 -3.06 14.13 30.32
N VAL A 184 -2.25 14.17 29.26
CA VAL A 184 -2.25 15.23 28.24
C VAL A 184 -3.37 15.07 27.22
N ASN A 185 -3.93 13.86 27.08
CA ASN A 185 -5.05 13.57 26.19
C ASN A 185 -6.37 13.76 26.93
N TRP A 186 -6.83 15.02 26.99
CA TRP A 186 -8.06 15.38 27.69
C TRP A 186 -9.32 14.79 27.05
N LEU A 187 -9.31 14.49 25.75
CA LEU A 187 -10.42 13.83 25.05
C LEU A 187 -10.53 12.34 25.39
N ARG A 188 -9.44 11.72 25.88
CA ARG A 188 -9.34 10.27 26.14
C ARG A 188 -9.74 9.42 24.94
N GLU A 189 -9.44 9.92 23.74
CA GLU A 189 -9.63 9.23 22.47
C GLU A 189 -8.25 8.88 21.87
N PRO A 190 -8.08 7.70 21.25
CA PRO A 190 -6.79 7.30 20.69
C PRO A 190 -6.38 8.24 19.55
N THR A 191 -5.27 8.98 19.71
CA THR A 191 -4.80 9.96 18.72
C THR A 191 -3.86 9.36 17.67
N ASN A 192 -3.27 8.19 17.93
CA ASN A 192 -2.19 7.57 17.13
C ASN A 192 -0.92 8.44 16.98
N ASN A 193 -0.72 9.46 17.81
CA ASN A 193 0.43 10.36 17.73
C ASN A 193 1.53 10.06 18.75
N THR A 194 1.29 9.08 19.63
CA THR A 194 2.22 8.69 20.68
C THR A 194 3.02 7.47 20.28
N ILE A 195 4.34 7.62 20.33
CA ILE A 195 5.32 6.60 19.93
C ILE A 195 6.19 6.29 21.12
N ARG A 196 6.33 5.01 21.43
CA ARG A 196 7.30 4.53 22.40
C ARG A 196 8.50 3.95 21.67
N VAL A 197 9.69 4.30 22.14
CA VAL A 197 10.94 3.78 21.58
C VAL A 197 11.70 3.08 22.68
N ASP A 198 11.90 1.78 22.51
CA ASP A 198 12.61 0.95 23.47
C ASP A 198 13.88 0.39 22.84
N ASP A 199 14.98 0.40 23.58
CA ASP A 199 16.16 -0.38 23.23
C ASP A 199 15.98 -1.84 23.65
N LEU A 200 15.71 -2.70 22.69
CA LEU A 200 15.49 -4.13 22.91
C LEU A 200 16.72 -4.86 23.44
N GLY A 201 17.91 -4.25 23.29
CA GLY A 201 19.16 -4.73 23.86
C GLY A 201 19.37 -4.34 25.32
N SER A 202 18.34 -3.83 26.01
CA SER A 202 18.41 -3.39 27.40
C SER A 202 17.29 -3.97 28.29
N GLY A 203 17.60 -4.26 29.55
CA GLY A 203 16.64 -4.71 30.57
C GLY A 203 16.48 -6.24 30.73
N PRO A 204 15.51 -6.69 31.54
CA PRO A 204 15.22 -8.11 31.75
C PRO A 204 14.58 -8.69 30.48
N GLY A 205 15.36 -9.39 29.67
CA GLY A 205 14.96 -9.83 28.32
C GLY A 205 15.74 -9.17 27.17
N HIS A 206 16.84 -8.47 27.48
CA HIS A 206 17.71 -7.79 26.50
C HIS A 206 18.26 -8.67 25.37
N ASN A 207 18.21 -10.00 25.52
CA ASN A 207 18.79 -10.92 24.55
C ASN A 207 17.80 -11.30 23.44
N TYR A 208 17.60 -10.39 22.48
CA TYR A 208 16.73 -10.64 21.31
C TYR A 208 17.29 -11.62 20.28
N THR A 209 18.58 -11.95 20.32
CA THR A 209 19.19 -12.94 19.42
C THR A 209 19.09 -14.37 19.95
N ALA A 210 18.80 -14.54 21.24
CA ALA A 210 18.61 -15.84 21.86
C ALA A 210 17.37 -16.59 21.34
N SER A 211 17.54 -17.86 21.00
CA SER A 211 16.45 -18.74 20.52
C SER A 211 15.38 -19.01 21.59
N TRP A 212 15.76 -18.99 22.86
CA TRP A 212 14.84 -19.18 23.98
C TRP A 212 13.99 -17.96 24.28
N HIS A 213 14.31 -16.78 23.73
CA HIS A 213 13.50 -15.58 23.92
C HIS A 213 12.31 -15.63 22.93
N PRO A 214 11.10 -16.01 23.37
CA PRO A 214 10.05 -16.44 22.46
C PRO A 214 9.63 -15.33 21.49
N LEU A 215 9.56 -14.09 21.97
CA LEU A 215 9.00 -12.93 21.25
C LEU A 215 9.97 -12.24 20.29
N ASN A 216 11.23 -12.11 20.68
CA ASN A 216 12.22 -11.34 19.91
C ASN A 216 12.92 -12.18 18.85
N SER A 217 13.11 -13.47 19.13
CA SER A 217 13.63 -14.42 18.14
C SER A 217 12.75 -14.48 16.89
N MET A 218 11.47 -14.11 16.96
CA MET A 218 10.52 -14.16 15.83
C MET A 218 10.83 -13.21 14.69
N VAL A 219 11.50 -12.09 14.96
CA VAL A 219 11.87 -11.11 13.94
C VAL A 219 13.28 -11.36 13.42
N VAL A 220 14.15 -11.84 14.28
CA VAL A 220 15.58 -12.05 13.98
C VAL A 220 15.79 -13.36 13.22
N ARG A 221 15.01 -14.40 13.51
CA ARG A 221 15.13 -15.72 12.88
C ARG A 221 13.77 -16.33 12.53
N ASP A 222 13.54 -16.51 11.24
CA ASP A 222 12.40 -17.25 10.69
C ASP A 222 12.87 -18.08 9.48
N VAL A 223 13.44 -19.24 9.78
CA VAL A 223 14.04 -20.17 8.80
C VAL A 223 13.08 -20.52 7.65
N PRO A 224 11.78 -20.81 7.87
CA PRO A 224 10.84 -21.07 6.78
C PRO A 224 10.71 -19.93 5.76
N ASN A 225 10.94 -18.69 6.17
CA ASN A 225 10.90 -17.51 5.32
C ASN A 225 12.30 -16.98 4.96
N GLN A 226 13.35 -17.79 5.14
CA GLN A 226 14.75 -17.45 4.80
C GLN A 226 15.29 -16.23 5.55
N ILE A 227 14.76 -15.97 6.76
CA ILE A 227 15.26 -14.91 7.64
C ILE A 227 16.29 -15.52 8.58
N ASP A 228 17.55 -15.38 8.20
CA ASP A 228 18.73 -15.83 8.96
C ASP A 228 19.94 -14.89 8.71
N PHE A 229 19.68 -13.58 8.71
CA PHE A 229 20.74 -12.58 8.50
C PHE A 229 21.71 -12.48 9.67
N ILE A 230 21.20 -12.69 10.89
CA ILE A 230 21.93 -12.53 12.14
C ILE A 230 21.83 -13.82 12.98
N PRO A 231 22.96 -14.40 13.43
CA PRO A 231 24.34 -14.02 13.14
C PRO A 231 24.72 -14.38 11.70
N ASP A 232 25.63 -13.62 11.11
CA ASP A 232 26.12 -13.85 9.75
C ASP A 232 27.05 -15.06 9.70
N LEU A 233 26.48 -16.25 9.58
CA LEU A 233 27.21 -17.50 9.41
C LEU A 233 27.65 -17.75 7.96
N ARG A 234 27.34 -16.84 7.03
CA ARG A 234 27.55 -17.03 5.60
C ARG A 234 28.98 -16.65 5.25
N THR A 235 29.69 -17.58 4.62
CA THR A 235 31.02 -17.34 4.06
C THR A 235 30.98 -16.68 2.67
N ASP A 236 29.80 -16.62 2.05
CA ASP A 236 29.65 -16.25 0.65
C ASP A 236 29.55 -14.73 0.48
N TYR A 237 30.53 -14.16 -0.21
CA TYR A 237 30.54 -12.74 -0.59
C TYR A 237 29.40 -12.37 -1.56
N ARG A 238 28.82 -13.35 -2.27
CA ARG A 238 27.78 -13.12 -3.29
C ARG A 238 26.48 -12.52 -2.76
N ALA A 239 26.19 -12.68 -1.47
CA ALA A 239 25.00 -12.11 -0.86
C ALA A 239 25.16 -10.60 -0.55
N LYS A 240 26.39 -10.08 -0.57
CA LYS A 240 26.73 -8.69 -0.23
C LYS A 240 27.08 -7.95 -1.52
N HIS A 241 26.20 -7.05 -1.94
CA HIS A 241 26.37 -6.31 -3.19
C HIS A 241 27.08 -4.98 -2.97
N GLN A 242 27.87 -4.56 -3.96
CA GLN A 242 28.62 -3.32 -3.92
C GLN A 242 27.93 -2.25 -4.77
N TYR A 243 27.81 -1.04 -4.21
CA TYR A 243 27.17 0.10 -4.84
C TYR A 243 28.16 1.24 -5.01
N ASP A 244 28.05 1.93 -6.14
CA ASP A 244 28.87 3.08 -6.46
C ASP A 244 28.07 4.36 -6.19
N TYR A 245 28.68 5.32 -5.50
CA TYR A 245 28.08 6.64 -5.33
C TYR A 245 29.05 7.76 -5.67
N LEU A 246 28.47 8.86 -6.15
CA LEU A 246 29.16 10.09 -6.51
C LEU A 246 28.50 11.27 -5.81
N ILE A 247 29.28 12.14 -5.17
CA ILE A 247 28.79 13.36 -4.52
C ILE A 247 29.48 14.57 -5.12
N TYR A 248 28.68 15.58 -5.50
CA TYR A 248 29.13 16.87 -6.01
C TYR A 248 28.68 17.96 -5.05
N ASN A 249 29.62 18.76 -4.56
CA ASN A 249 29.30 19.86 -3.66
C ASN A 249 29.20 21.17 -4.44
N ALA A 250 28.46 22.12 -3.88
CA ALA A 250 28.43 23.48 -4.37
C ALA A 250 29.66 24.24 -3.85
N THR A 251 30.33 25.00 -4.73
CA THR A 251 31.36 25.95 -4.29
C THR A 251 30.74 27.25 -3.82
N ARG A 252 29.75 27.74 -4.58
CA ARG A 252 28.94 28.93 -4.32
C ARG A 252 27.53 28.70 -4.84
N VAL A 253 26.60 29.58 -4.47
CA VAL A 253 25.26 29.58 -5.01
C VAL A 253 25.34 29.78 -6.53
N GLY A 254 24.76 28.85 -7.31
CA GLY A 254 24.85 28.89 -8.76
C GLY A 254 26.06 28.20 -9.39
N GLU A 255 27.03 27.73 -8.59
CA GLU A 255 28.29 27.16 -9.09
C GLU A 255 28.58 25.78 -8.49
N MET A 256 28.45 24.74 -9.33
CA MET A 256 28.75 23.35 -8.99
C MET A 256 30.22 23.01 -9.24
N GLU A 257 30.80 22.16 -8.39
CA GLU A 257 32.12 21.58 -8.67
C GLU A 257 32.13 20.71 -9.93
N ARG A 258 33.20 20.80 -10.72
CA ARG A 258 33.33 20.05 -11.98
C ARG A 258 33.66 18.57 -11.80
N MET A 259 34.22 18.17 -10.66
CA MET A 259 34.58 16.78 -10.37
C MET A 259 33.87 16.32 -9.11
N PRO A 260 33.47 15.03 -9.03
CA PRO A 260 32.91 14.49 -7.80
C PRO A 260 33.95 14.56 -6.70
N ASN A 261 33.59 15.13 -5.56
CA ASN A 261 34.46 15.16 -4.40
C ASN A 261 34.75 13.77 -3.86
N ILE A 262 33.81 12.83 -4.04
CA ILE A 262 33.92 11.47 -3.54
C ILE A 262 33.39 10.50 -4.62
N LYS A 263 34.28 9.66 -5.15
CA LYS A 263 33.92 8.42 -5.83
C LYS A 263 34.33 7.27 -4.93
N ARG A 264 33.36 6.67 -4.25
CA ARG A 264 33.59 5.55 -3.33
C ARG A 264 32.54 4.48 -3.57
N GLN A 265 32.86 3.29 -3.08
CA GLN A 265 32.01 2.13 -3.16
C GLN A 265 31.67 1.70 -1.73
N PHE A 266 30.45 1.23 -1.52
CA PHE A 266 30.04 0.65 -0.23
C PHE A 266 29.28 -0.65 -0.45
N PHE A 267 29.30 -1.52 0.56
CA PHE A 267 28.52 -2.74 0.55
C PHE A 267 27.11 -2.46 1.10
N GLY A 268 26.08 -2.89 0.40
CA GLY A 268 24.70 -2.73 0.83
C GLY A 268 23.91 -4.03 0.77
N PRO A 269 22.60 -3.96 1.04
CA PRO A 269 21.66 -5.06 0.85
C PRO A 269 21.80 -5.71 -0.53
N PRO A 270 21.48 -7.00 -0.67
CA PRO A 270 21.60 -7.67 -1.95
C PRO A 270 20.71 -7.03 -3.03
N SER A 271 21.18 -6.93 -4.28
CA SER A 271 20.36 -6.50 -5.42
C SER A 271 20.27 -7.63 -6.44
N PRO A 272 19.34 -8.57 -6.27
CA PRO A 272 19.24 -9.74 -7.13
C PRO A 272 18.71 -9.38 -8.53
N GLY A 273 19.16 -10.14 -9.53
CA GLY A 273 18.54 -10.11 -10.85
C GLY A 273 17.20 -10.86 -10.89
N ILE A 274 16.43 -10.70 -11.98
CA ILE A 274 15.09 -11.31 -12.14
C ILE A 274 15.06 -12.82 -11.86
N SER A 275 16.10 -13.54 -12.30
CA SER A 275 16.20 -15.01 -12.18
C SER A 275 16.77 -15.50 -10.85
N GLU A 276 17.24 -14.61 -9.97
CA GLU A 276 17.96 -15.01 -8.76
C GLU A 276 17.00 -15.28 -7.59
N PRO A 277 17.24 -16.35 -6.79
CA PRO A 277 16.28 -16.82 -5.79
C PRO A 277 16.28 -16.01 -4.49
N TYR A 278 17.39 -15.34 -4.16
CA TYR A 278 17.52 -14.54 -2.94
C TYR A 278 16.87 -13.16 -3.10
N GLN A 279 16.48 -12.54 -1.97
CA GLN A 279 15.86 -11.22 -1.93
C GLN A 279 16.57 -10.31 -0.91
N PRO A 280 16.56 -8.97 -1.10
CA PRO A 280 17.05 -8.02 -0.11
C PRO A 280 16.16 -7.93 1.14
N VAL A 281 14.86 -8.18 0.96
CA VAL A 281 13.86 -8.04 2.01
C VAL A 281 13.06 -9.32 2.09
N TYR A 282 12.88 -9.82 3.30
CA TYR A 282 11.99 -10.94 3.59
C TYR A 282 10.90 -10.52 4.56
N PHE A 283 9.77 -11.22 4.51
CA PHE A 283 8.64 -11.01 5.40
C PHE A 283 8.57 -12.13 6.43
N THR A 284 8.38 -11.77 7.70
CA THR A 284 8.15 -12.74 8.77
C THR A 284 6.78 -13.42 8.63
N ARG A 285 6.62 -14.58 9.26
CA ARG A 285 5.27 -15.08 9.58
C ARG A 285 4.54 -14.06 10.46
N PRO A 286 3.23 -13.82 10.27
CA PRO A 286 2.49 -12.96 11.18
C PRO A 286 2.60 -13.50 12.61
N TYR A 287 2.86 -12.63 13.57
CA TYR A 287 3.05 -13.02 14.96
C TYR A 287 2.47 -11.96 15.92
N PHE A 288 2.22 -12.37 17.16
CA PHE A 288 1.71 -11.47 18.20
C PHE A 288 2.86 -10.78 18.96
N ASP A 289 2.91 -9.45 18.93
CA ASP A 289 3.95 -8.64 19.57
C ASP A 289 3.61 -8.32 21.04
N CYS A 290 3.83 -9.32 21.88
CA CYS A 290 3.53 -9.30 23.31
C CYS A 290 4.38 -8.30 24.10
N GLY A 291 3.74 -7.49 24.96
CA GLY A 291 4.41 -6.55 25.87
C GLY A 291 4.93 -5.27 25.21
N ARG A 292 4.55 -5.02 23.95
CA ARG A 292 4.90 -3.82 23.18
C ARG A 292 3.66 -3.23 22.53
N SER A 293 3.40 -3.59 21.26
CA SER A 293 2.23 -3.13 20.54
C SER A 293 0.97 -3.96 20.83
N ASN A 294 1.12 -5.15 21.44
CA ASN A 294 0.04 -6.07 21.84
C ASN A 294 -0.95 -6.37 20.68
N LYS A 295 -0.43 -6.43 19.46
CA LYS A 295 -1.17 -6.67 18.22
C LYS A 295 -0.53 -7.77 17.41
N TRP A 296 -1.33 -8.37 16.55
CA TRP A 296 -0.83 -9.25 15.49
C TRP A 296 -0.18 -8.41 14.41
N ILE A 297 1.10 -8.65 14.13
CA ILE A 297 1.89 -7.86 13.18
C ILE A 297 2.62 -8.76 12.19
N VAL A 298 2.98 -8.17 11.06
CA VAL A 298 3.91 -8.73 10.07
C VAL A 298 5.08 -7.77 9.94
N SER A 299 6.29 -8.30 9.84
CA SER A 299 7.52 -7.51 9.78
C SER A 299 8.26 -7.74 8.46
N ALA A 300 8.80 -6.67 7.89
CA ALA A 300 9.71 -6.71 6.75
C ALA A 300 11.12 -6.51 7.29
N VAL A 301 12.02 -7.39 6.88
CA VAL A 301 13.37 -7.47 7.41
C VAL A 301 14.38 -7.32 6.29
N ALA A 302 15.29 -6.35 6.41
CA ALA A 302 16.38 -6.11 5.46
C ALA A 302 17.72 -5.97 6.18
N PRO A 303 18.82 -6.55 5.65
CA PRO A 303 20.11 -6.58 6.34
C PRO A 303 20.92 -5.29 6.16
N VAL A 304 21.65 -4.90 7.20
CA VAL A 304 22.63 -3.81 7.21
C VAL A 304 24.03 -4.39 7.14
N ILE A 305 24.85 -3.86 6.24
CA ILE A 305 26.21 -4.35 6.01
C ILE A 305 27.20 -3.31 6.55
N ASP A 306 28.23 -3.80 7.23
CA ASP A 306 29.39 -3.00 7.62
C ASP A 306 30.66 -3.87 7.70
N PHE A 307 31.82 -3.24 7.85
CA PHE A 307 33.10 -3.93 8.06
C PHE A 307 33.31 -4.27 9.52
N MET A 308 33.54 -5.56 9.81
CA MET A 308 33.94 -6.03 11.14
C MET A 308 35.31 -6.74 11.05
N VAL A 309 36.29 -6.48 11.94
CA VAL A 309 36.38 -5.36 12.91
C VAL A 309 36.61 -4.03 12.17
N ARG A 310 35.92 -2.95 12.56
CA ARG A 310 35.92 -1.69 11.79
C ARG A 310 37.24 -0.93 11.82
N TYR A 311 37.79 -0.69 13.01
CA TYR A 311 38.95 0.20 13.21
C TYR A 311 40.32 -0.53 13.27
N SER A 312 40.40 -1.76 12.76
CA SER A 312 41.69 -2.47 12.66
C SER A 312 42.61 -1.81 11.64
N ILE A 313 43.90 -1.70 11.96
CA ILE A 313 44.94 -1.15 11.09
C ILE A 313 45.17 -2.08 9.88
N GLU A 314 45.02 -3.39 10.09
CA GLU A 314 45.11 -4.41 9.06
C GLU A 314 43.82 -4.45 8.22
N THR A 315 43.79 -3.69 7.13
CA THR A 315 42.66 -3.67 6.18
C THR A 315 42.27 -5.05 5.65
N LYS A 316 43.19 -6.02 5.63
CA LYS A 316 42.94 -7.41 5.23
C LYS A 316 42.04 -8.19 6.20
N LEU A 317 41.96 -7.77 7.47
CA LEU A 317 41.07 -8.36 8.47
C LEU A 317 39.65 -7.82 8.36
N ARG A 318 39.46 -6.67 7.71
CA ARG A 318 38.14 -6.05 7.53
C ARG A 318 37.35 -6.85 6.50
N ARG A 319 36.33 -7.57 6.97
CA ARG A 319 35.40 -8.29 6.09
C ARG A 319 34.01 -7.67 6.19
N PRO A 320 33.31 -7.48 5.06
CA PRO A 320 31.93 -7.04 5.10
C PRO A 320 31.08 -8.16 5.73
N GLN A 321 30.29 -7.81 6.74
CA GLN A 321 29.39 -8.71 7.47
C GLN A 321 28.01 -8.08 7.63
N TYR A 322 26.97 -8.91 7.76
CA TYR A 322 25.68 -8.41 8.23
C TYR A 322 25.79 -8.07 9.71
N VAL A 323 25.71 -6.79 10.03
CA VAL A 323 25.88 -6.27 11.40
C VAL A 323 24.57 -5.93 12.08
N ALA A 324 23.53 -5.64 11.31
CA ALA A 324 22.22 -5.33 11.83
C ALA A 324 21.12 -5.76 10.86
N ILE A 325 19.89 -5.81 11.35
CA ILE A 325 18.70 -5.89 10.53
C ILE A 325 17.84 -4.67 10.78
N THR A 326 17.22 -4.17 9.73
CA THR A 326 16.16 -3.18 9.81
C THR A 326 14.83 -3.89 9.78
N VAL A 327 13.90 -3.42 10.59
CA VAL A 327 12.60 -4.04 10.81
C VAL A 327 11.55 -2.96 10.65
N THR A 328 10.54 -3.23 9.85
CA THR A 328 9.35 -2.38 9.75
C THR A 328 8.13 -3.25 9.95
N ASP A 329 7.24 -2.83 10.84
CA ASP A 329 6.07 -3.60 11.28
C ASP A 329 4.78 -2.98 10.76
N LEU A 330 3.87 -3.85 10.32
CA LEU A 330 2.51 -3.49 9.92
C LEU A 330 1.50 -4.37 10.67
N ASP A 331 0.37 -3.78 11.04
CA ASP A 331 -0.74 -4.49 11.67
C ASP A 331 -1.32 -5.52 10.70
N PHE A 332 -1.31 -6.80 11.10
CA PHE A 332 -1.80 -7.90 10.27
C PHE A 332 -3.26 -7.71 9.87
N LEU A 333 -4.07 -7.07 10.73
CA LEU A 333 -5.49 -6.82 10.46
C LEU A 333 -5.72 -5.84 9.31
N ARG A 334 -4.69 -5.08 8.91
CA ARG A 334 -4.74 -4.13 7.78
C ARG A 334 -4.28 -4.74 6.46
N ILE A 335 -3.89 -6.02 6.46
CA ILE A 335 -3.46 -6.73 5.27
C ILE A 335 -4.65 -7.46 4.66
N ASP A 336 -4.91 -7.18 3.39
CA ASP A 336 -5.89 -7.93 2.61
C ASP A 336 -5.41 -9.36 2.34
N PHE A 337 -6.33 -10.31 2.37
CA PHE A 337 -6.09 -11.69 1.97
C PHE A 337 -6.87 -12.05 0.71
N ASP A 338 -6.44 -13.08 -0.01
CA ASP A 338 -7.15 -13.59 -1.20
C ASP A 338 -8.03 -14.78 -0.79
N PRO A 339 -9.36 -14.60 -0.64
CA PRO A 339 -10.29 -15.67 -0.30
C PRO A 339 -10.64 -16.56 -1.50
N CYS A 340 -10.31 -16.15 -2.73
CA CYS A 340 -10.73 -16.87 -3.92
C CYS A 340 -9.98 -18.20 -4.08
N ASP A 341 -10.65 -19.16 -4.71
CA ASP A 341 -10.04 -20.46 -4.97
C ASP A 341 -8.98 -20.34 -6.07
N ARG A 342 -7.83 -20.96 -5.83
CA ARG A 342 -6.65 -20.94 -6.72
C ARG A 342 -6.19 -22.37 -6.94
N SER A 343 -5.74 -22.67 -8.15
CA SER A 343 -5.20 -23.99 -8.47
C SER A 343 -4.08 -24.37 -7.51
N VAL A 344 -3.96 -25.68 -7.21
CA VAL A 344 -2.99 -26.21 -6.24
C VAL A 344 -1.56 -25.76 -6.54
N ASP A 345 -1.20 -25.67 -7.83
CA ASP A 345 0.14 -25.27 -8.30
C ASP A 345 0.32 -23.76 -8.46
N SER A 346 -0.69 -22.95 -8.11
CA SER A 346 -0.59 -21.50 -8.23
C SER A 346 0.36 -20.93 -7.17
N PRO A 347 1.36 -20.11 -7.55
CA PRO A 347 2.21 -19.42 -6.57
C PRO A 347 1.43 -18.41 -5.72
N ASP A 348 0.21 -18.05 -6.13
CA ASP A 348 -0.69 -17.15 -5.42
C ASP A 348 -1.60 -17.87 -4.42
N ARG A 349 -1.52 -19.20 -4.32
CA ARG A 349 -2.32 -19.96 -3.36
C ARG A 349 -1.90 -19.62 -1.93
N THR A 350 -2.85 -19.12 -1.15
CA THR A 350 -2.64 -18.73 0.25
C THR A 350 -3.31 -19.72 1.19
N TYR A 351 -3.08 -19.56 2.49
CA TYR A 351 -3.81 -20.31 3.52
C TYR A 351 -5.33 -20.06 3.47
N PHE A 352 -5.76 -18.91 2.93
CA PHE A 352 -7.17 -18.50 2.85
C PHE A 352 -7.82 -18.77 1.48
N SER A 353 -7.11 -19.40 0.53
CA SER A 353 -7.69 -19.75 -0.76
C SER A 353 -8.83 -20.74 -0.60
N GLY A 354 -10.00 -20.41 -1.18
CA GLY A 354 -11.21 -21.23 -1.11
C GLY A 354 -12.13 -20.91 0.07
N VAL A 355 -11.87 -19.81 0.81
CA VAL A 355 -12.76 -19.31 1.87
C VAL A 355 -13.98 -18.57 1.27
N ALA A 356 -13.86 -18.04 0.05
CA ALA A 356 -14.96 -17.35 -0.60
C ALA A 356 -16.17 -18.28 -0.84
N ARG A 357 -17.36 -17.82 -0.43
CA ARG A 357 -18.63 -18.57 -0.55
C ARG A 357 -19.38 -18.26 -1.86
N CYS A 358 -18.65 -17.99 -2.95
CA CYS A 358 -19.28 -17.78 -4.26
C CYS A 358 -19.95 -19.07 -4.77
N ARG A 359 -21.11 -18.92 -5.42
CA ARG A 359 -21.86 -20.02 -6.04
C ARG A 359 -21.16 -20.54 -7.31
N SER A 360 -21.55 -21.73 -7.77
CA SER A 360 -20.98 -22.34 -8.99
C SER A 360 -21.29 -21.57 -10.28
N THR A 361 -22.35 -20.76 -10.29
CA THR A 361 -22.71 -19.86 -11.40
C THR A 361 -21.92 -18.55 -11.40
N THR A 362 -21.13 -18.30 -10.35
CA THR A 362 -20.34 -17.09 -10.19
C THR A 362 -18.83 -17.36 -10.14
N LEU A 363 -18.04 -16.30 -10.32
CA LEU A 363 -16.59 -16.27 -10.34
C LEU A 363 -16.10 -15.27 -9.30
N CYS A 364 -15.15 -15.68 -8.46
CA CYS A 364 -14.64 -14.89 -7.35
C CYS A 364 -13.54 -13.92 -7.80
N GLU A 365 -13.61 -12.68 -7.31
CA GLU A 365 -12.52 -11.70 -7.37
C GLU A 365 -12.29 -11.10 -5.96
N PRO A 366 -11.04 -11.04 -5.46
CA PRO A 366 -10.74 -10.45 -4.16
C PRO A 366 -10.88 -8.92 -4.18
N LEU A 367 -11.42 -8.34 -3.10
CA LEU A 367 -11.56 -6.89 -2.94
C LEU A 367 -10.30 -6.28 -2.32
N PRO A 368 -9.64 -5.31 -2.98
CA PRO A 368 -8.54 -4.57 -2.40
C PRO A 368 -8.92 -3.55 -1.33
N GLY A 369 -8.08 -3.42 -0.31
CA GLY A 369 -8.21 -2.43 0.78
C GLY A 369 -9.38 -2.67 1.71
N HIS A 370 -9.87 -3.91 1.79
CA HIS A 370 -10.96 -4.32 2.69
C HIS A 370 -10.45 -4.60 4.11
N GLY A 371 -9.14 -4.85 4.26
CA GLY A 371 -8.50 -5.33 5.46
C GLY A 371 -8.69 -6.83 5.67
N TYR A 372 -8.18 -7.32 6.80
CA TYR A 372 -8.32 -8.72 7.19
C TYR A 372 -9.72 -8.99 7.77
N GLN A 373 -10.72 -9.00 6.89
CA GLN A 373 -12.13 -9.23 7.25
C GLN A 373 -12.81 -10.15 6.24
N ARG A 374 -13.81 -10.92 6.71
CA ARG A 374 -14.68 -11.70 5.82
C ARG A 374 -15.42 -10.78 4.85
N GLY A 375 -15.77 -11.35 3.69
CA GLY A 375 -16.51 -10.64 2.65
C GLY A 375 -15.67 -9.71 1.77
N GLY A 376 -14.34 -9.74 1.90
CA GLY A 376 -13.39 -9.05 1.03
C GLY A 376 -13.27 -9.67 -0.37
N TYR A 377 -14.39 -10.02 -0.99
CA TYR A 377 -14.46 -10.53 -2.36
C TYR A 377 -15.78 -10.12 -3.03
N VAL A 378 -15.82 -10.21 -4.35
CA VAL A 378 -17.04 -10.10 -5.16
C VAL A 378 -17.20 -11.33 -6.01
N CYS A 379 -18.47 -11.70 -6.24
CA CYS A 379 -18.82 -12.80 -7.12
C CYS A 379 -19.45 -12.25 -8.40
N HIS A 380 -18.75 -12.41 -9.52
CA HIS A 380 -19.21 -12.03 -10.86
C HIS A 380 -19.95 -13.17 -11.54
N CYS A 381 -20.90 -12.89 -12.43
CA CYS A 381 -21.51 -13.96 -13.22
C CYS A 381 -20.52 -14.58 -14.19
N ARG A 382 -20.50 -15.91 -14.28
CA ARG A 382 -19.71 -16.62 -15.28
C ARG A 382 -20.24 -16.35 -16.69
N PRO A 383 -19.40 -16.44 -17.74
CA PRO A 383 -19.86 -16.37 -19.12
C PRO A 383 -21.01 -17.36 -19.39
N GLY A 384 -22.05 -16.90 -20.08
CA GLY A 384 -23.30 -17.66 -20.30
C GLY A 384 -24.34 -17.52 -19.19
N TYR A 385 -24.05 -16.73 -18.15
CA TYR A 385 -24.99 -16.33 -17.12
C TYR A 385 -25.10 -14.80 -17.04
N ARG A 386 -26.26 -14.31 -16.61
CA ARG A 386 -26.53 -12.87 -16.42
C ARG A 386 -26.99 -12.58 -15.00
N TYR A 387 -26.77 -11.34 -14.58
CA TYR A 387 -27.30 -10.85 -13.31
C TYR A 387 -28.84 -10.85 -13.31
N PRO A 388 -29.47 -11.20 -12.18
CA PRO A 388 -30.90 -11.03 -11.98
C PRO A 388 -31.36 -9.58 -12.16
N TYR A 389 -32.65 -9.39 -12.45
CA TYR A 389 -33.21 -8.04 -12.69
C TYR A 389 -33.28 -7.17 -11.43
N TRP A 390 -33.13 -7.75 -10.24
CA TRP A 390 -33.11 -7.01 -8.97
C TRP A 390 -31.68 -6.67 -8.50
N GLN A 391 -30.66 -7.34 -9.04
CA GLN A 391 -29.27 -7.12 -8.65
C GLN A 391 -28.58 -6.14 -9.60
N ASN A 392 -27.99 -5.10 -9.04
CA ASN A 392 -27.22 -4.11 -9.78
C ASN A 392 -25.72 -4.38 -9.64
N GLY A 393 -25.13 -5.05 -10.64
CA GLY A 393 -23.71 -5.39 -10.66
C GLY A 393 -23.36 -6.67 -9.90
N PRO A 394 -22.09 -6.89 -9.53
CA PRO A 394 -21.65 -8.10 -8.84
C PRO A 394 -22.28 -8.29 -7.47
N PHE A 395 -22.31 -9.55 -7.02
CA PHE A 395 -22.70 -9.87 -5.65
C PHE A 395 -21.53 -9.56 -4.71
N LEU A 396 -21.79 -8.81 -3.65
CA LEU A 396 -20.78 -8.45 -2.67
C LEU A 396 -20.57 -9.62 -1.70
N GLY A 397 -19.32 -9.97 -1.43
CA GLY A 397 -18.97 -11.02 -0.47
C GLY A 397 -19.48 -10.71 0.93
N ARG A 398 -19.50 -9.44 1.35
CA ARG A 398 -20.08 -9.03 2.63
C ARG A 398 -21.55 -9.45 2.78
N ASP A 399 -22.34 -9.29 1.73
CA ASP A 399 -23.77 -9.61 1.75
C ASP A 399 -23.94 -11.14 1.83
N ILE A 400 -23.09 -11.88 1.11
CA ILE A 400 -23.06 -13.35 1.13
C ILE A 400 -22.68 -13.87 2.53
N GLU A 401 -21.68 -13.28 3.19
CA GLU A 401 -21.24 -13.71 4.53
C GLU A 401 -22.23 -13.31 5.64
N GLN A 402 -23.19 -12.42 5.38
CA GLN A 402 -24.25 -12.05 6.32
C GLN A 402 -25.59 -12.76 6.04
N ALA A 403 -25.71 -13.40 4.88
CA ALA A 403 -26.96 -13.99 4.43
C ALA A 403 -27.38 -15.22 5.24
N SER A 404 -28.69 -15.30 5.51
CA SER A 404 -29.31 -16.56 5.95
C SER A 404 -29.32 -17.59 4.82
N GLU A 405 -29.55 -18.87 5.15
CA GLU A 405 -29.61 -19.95 4.16
C GLU A 405 -30.62 -19.67 3.02
N ALA A 406 -31.77 -19.07 3.33
CA ALA A 406 -32.80 -18.73 2.34
C ALA A 406 -32.39 -17.55 1.43
N GLU A 407 -31.59 -16.62 1.93
CA GLU A 407 -31.05 -15.49 1.16
C GLU A 407 -29.84 -15.93 0.32
N ALA A 408 -29.09 -16.94 0.80
CA ALA A 408 -27.90 -17.45 0.12
C ALA A 408 -28.20 -17.95 -1.30
N ASP A 409 -29.42 -18.43 -1.57
CA ASP A 409 -29.86 -18.91 -2.88
C ASP A 409 -30.16 -17.76 -3.87
N GLN A 410 -30.29 -16.51 -3.38
CA GLN A 410 -30.53 -15.34 -4.23
C GLN A 410 -29.25 -14.83 -4.93
N PHE A 411 -28.07 -15.28 -4.49
CA PHE A 411 -26.76 -14.90 -5.06
C PHE A 411 -26.34 -15.79 -6.25
N GLU A 412 -27.30 -16.40 -6.94
CA GLU A 412 -27.07 -17.19 -8.16
C GLU A 412 -27.36 -16.38 -9.43
N CYS A 413 -26.51 -16.57 -10.45
CA CYS A 413 -26.73 -15.96 -11.76
C CYS A 413 -27.67 -16.81 -12.61
N ILE A 414 -28.45 -16.14 -13.47
CA ILE A 414 -29.45 -16.77 -14.32
C ILE A 414 -28.79 -17.21 -15.63
N PRO A 415 -28.96 -18.47 -16.09
CA PRO A 415 -28.41 -18.92 -17.37
C PRO A 415 -29.04 -18.17 -18.54
N VAL A 416 -28.25 -17.86 -19.57
CA VAL A 416 -28.72 -17.25 -20.81
C VAL A 416 -28.88 -18.34 -21.88
N GLU A 417 -30.08 -18.45 -22.46
CA GLU A 417 -30.28 -19.38 -23.58
C GLU A 417 -29.63 -18.85 -24.85
N TRP A 418 -28.80 -19.68 -25.48
CA TRP A 418 -28.11 -19.37 -26.72
C TRP A 418 -29.10 -19.17 -27.88
N LYS A 419 -29.50 -17.94 -28.17
CA LYS A 419 -29.94 -17.62 -29.54
C LYS A 419 -28.71 -17.47 -30.42
N LEU A 420 -28.35 -18.53 -31.13
CA LEU A 420 -27.34 -18.47 -32.18
C LEU A 420 -27.93 -17.65 -33.34
N GLN A 421 -27.81 -16.32 -33.26
CA GLN A 421 -28.16 -15.47 -34.39
C GLN A 421 -27.05 -15.68 -35.42
N ARG A 422 -27.24 -16.66 -36.33
CA ARG A 422 -26.52 -16.65 -37.60
C ARG A 422 -26.82 -15.30 -38.23
N LEU A 423 -25.87 -14.38 -38.16
CA LEU A 423 -25.80 -13.31 -39.13
C LEU A 423 -25.71 -14.04 -40.47
N THR A 424 -26.82 -14.07 -41.21
CA THR A 424 -26.78 -14.43 -42.61
C THR A 424 -25.95 -13.36 -43.29
N GLU A 425 -24.64 -13.59 -43.39
CA GLU A 425 -23.75 -12.87 -44.30
C GLU A 425 -24.30 -13.08 -45.70
N ARG A 426 -25.16 -12.16 -46.17
CA ARG A 426 -25.40 -12.02 -47.59
C ARG A 426 -24.12 -11.48 -48.19
N GLY A 427 -23.37 -12.36 -48.86
CA GLY A 427 -22.32 -11.97 -49.80
C GLY A 427 -20.92 -12.40 -49.43
N ILE A 428 -20.67 -13.69 -49.17
CA ILE A 428 -19.34 -14.27 -49.33
C ILE A 428 -19.47 -15.58 -50.10
N THR A 429 -19.06 -15.57 -51.37
CA THR A 429 -18.89 -16.77 -52.19
C THR A 429 -17.80 -17.67 -51.59
N PRO A 430 -18.02 -19.00 -51.49
CA PRO A 430 -17.11 -19.88 -50.77
C PRO A 430 -15.96 -20.27 -51.69
N ASN A 431 -14.86 -19.53 -51.63
CA ASN A 431 -13.60 -20.03 -52.17
C ASN A 431 -12.40 -19.53 -51.38
N SER A 432 -12.17 -20.13 -50.21
CA SER A 432 -10.81 -20.25 -49.69
C SER A 432 -10.68 -21.46 -48.76
N LYS A 433 -9.65 -22.24 -49.03
CA LYS A 433 -9.26 -23.48 -48.38
C LYS A 433 -9.15 -23.30 -46.86
N ARG A 434 -9.59 -24.32 -46.10
CA ARG A 434 -9.39 -24.51 -44.66
C ARG A 434 -7.99 -24.07 -44.22
N ARG A 435 -7.86 -22.86 -43.66
CA ARG A 435 -6.72 -22.52 -42.81
C ARG A 435 -6.99 -23.07 -41.41
N ARG A 436 -6.20 -24.06 -41.00
CA ARG A 436 -6.13 -24.56 -39.62
C ARG A 436 -6.00 -23.35 -38.68
N ARG A 437 -6.89 -23.24 -37.68
CA ARG A 437 -6.73 -22.33 -36.54
C ARG A 437 -5.34 -22.55 -35.95
N ARG A 438 -4.45 -21.56 -36.06
CA ARG A 438 -3.23 -21.51 -35.25
C ARG A 438 -3.69 -21.42 -33.79
N LYS A 439 -3.37 -22.43 -32.98
CA LYS A 439 -3.35 -22.29 -31.52
C LYS A 439 -2.43 -21.10 -31.22
N ARG A 440 -2.90 -20.14 -30.41
CA ARG A 440 -2.03 -19.11 -29.82
C ARG A 440 -0.85 -19.80 -29.13
N SER A 441 0.32 -19.17 -29.24
CA SER A 441 1.52 -19.66 -28.58
C SER A 441 1.29 -19.74 -27.07
N LEU A 442 1.84 -20.76 -26.41
CA LEU A 442 1.80 -20.89 -24.96
C LEU A 442 2.34 -19.60 -24.29
N ASP A 443 3.31 -18.94 -24.92
CA ASP A 443 3.89 -17.69 -24.44
C ASP A 443 2.98 -16.47 -24.61
N GLU A 444 2.15 -16.39 -25.67
CA GLU A 444 1.15 -15.32 -25.81
C GLU A 444 0.03 -15.45 -24.76
N THR A 445 -0.34 -16.68 -24.39
CA THR A 445 -1.27 -16.93 -23.27
C THR A 445 -0.65 -16.61 -21.91
N LYS A 446 0.65 -16.85 -21.72
CA LYS A 446 1.36 -16.46 -20.50
C LYS A 446 1.51 -14.94 -20.38
N GLU A 447 1.75 -14.26 -21.50
CA GLU A 447 1.83 -12.80 -21.57
C GLU A 447 0.46 -12.16 -21.34
N LEU A 448 -0.62 -12.75 -21.85
CA LEU A 448 -2.00 -12.33 -21.57
C LEU A 448 -2.39 -12.58 -20.10
N VAL A 449 -2.02 -13.72 -19.52
CA VAL A 449 -2.24 -14.02 -18.09
C VAL A 449 -1.39 -13.13 -17.20
N HIS A 450 -0.15 -12.83 -17.61
CA HIS A 450 0.72 -11.86 -16.94
C HIS A 450 0.12 -10.45 -17.00
N LEU A 451 -0.41 -10.04 -18.16
CA LEU A 451 -1.21 -8.82 -18.31
C LEU A 451 -2.47 -8.85 -17.45
N MET A 452 -3.17 -9.97 -17.31
CA MET A 452 -4.36 -10.08 -16.46
C MET A 452 -4.06 -9.88 -14.96
N HIS A 453 -2.90 -10.31 -14.50
CA HIS A 453 -2.41 -10.03 -13.14
C HIS A 453 -1.99 -8.56 -12.94
N LEU A 454 -2.11 -7.69 -13.95
CA LEU A 454 -1.84 -6.24 -13.86
C LEU A 454 -3.11 -5.39 -13.78
N TYR A 455 -4.32 -5.97 -13.96
CA TYR A 455 -5.58 -5.21 -14.19
C TYR A 455 -6.62 -5.24 -13.04
N ASN A 456 -6.41 -6.03 -11.99
CA ASN A 456 -7.50 -6.48 -11.10
C ASN A 456 -7.68 -5.72 -9.77
N ALA A 457 -7.45 -4.40 -9.71
CA ALA A 457 -7.59 -3.66 -8.45
C ALA A 457 -8.33 -2.32 -8.50
N SER A 458 -8.90 -1.96 -9.65
CA SER A 458 -9.47 -0.63 -9.89
C SER A 458 -10.93 -0.62 -10.35
N ALA A 459 -11.54 -1.81 -10.54
CA ALA A 459 -13.00 -2.00 -10.51
C ALA A 459 -13.65 -1.64 -9.14
N MET A 460 -12.85 -1.10 -8.23
CA MET A 460 -13.01 -1.14 -6.79
C MET A 460 -13.33 0.20 -6.16
N ALA A 461 -13.16 1.33 -6.87
CA ALA A 461 -13.54 2.64 -6.36
C ALA A 461 -15.07 2.83 -6.35
N GLU A 462 -15.76 2.38 -7.41
CA GLU A 462 -17.21 2.38 -7.47
C GLU A 462 -17.80 1.36 -6.48
N LEU A 463 -17.16 0.18 -6.38
CA LEU A 463 -17.47 -0.85 -5.40
C LEU A 463 -17.24 -0.37 -3.96
N ARG A 464 -16.15 0.36 -3.69
CA ARG A 464 -15.91 1.03 -2.39
C ARG A 464 -16.92 2.12 -2.12
N SER A 465 -17.36 2.87 -3.13
CA SER A 465 -18.42 3.88 -2.95
C SER A 465 -19.76 3.21 -2.60
N LYS A 466 -20.10 2.09 -3.26
CA LYS A 466 -21.28 1.27 -2.97
C LYS A 466 -21.19 0.60 -1.60
N VAL A 467 -20.03 0.06 -1.23
CA VAL A 467 -19.76 -0.51 0.10
C VAL A 467 -19.78 0.57 1.18
N ALA A 468 -19.23 1.76 0.93
CA ALA A 468 -19.24 2.88 1.87
C ALA A 468 -20.64 3.48 2.05
N GLU A 469 -21.44 3.54 0.98
CA GLU A 469 -22.84 3.95 1.02
C GLU A 469 -23.69 2.91 1.78
N HIS A 470 -23.45 1.62 1.55
CA HIS A 470 -24.04 0.54 2.32
C HIS A 470 -23.64 0.61 3.80
N ASP A 471 -22.36 0.85 4.10
CA ASP A 471 -21.86 1.03 5.46
C ASP A 471 -22.47 2.22 6.18
N ARG A 472 -22.68 3.31 5.46
CA ARG A 472 -23.35 4.50 5.99
C ARG A 472 -24.81 4.16 6.33
N ARG A 473 -25.53 3.47 5.44
CA ARG A 473 -26.91 3.00 5.68
C ARG A 473 -27.00 2.02 6.85
N ASP A 474 -26.07 1.07 6.96
CA ASP A 474 -26.01 0.12 8.09
C ASP A 474 -25.75 0.82 9.42
N ARG A 475 -24.83 1.81 9.45
CA ARG A 475 -24.57 2.62 10.64
C ARG A 475 -25.80 3.45 11.02
N GLU A 476 -26.52 3.99 10.05
CA GLU A 476 -27.77 4.73 10.26
C GLU A 476 -28.89 3.80 10.78
N LEU A 477 -29.03 2.58 10.24
CA LEU A 477 -29.96 1.56 10.71
C LEU A 477 -29.64 1.08 12.13
N LYS A 478 -28.36 0.81 12.43
CA LYS A 478 -27.92 0.46 13.79
C LYS A 478 -28.13 1.61 14.77
N ARG A 479 -27.90 2.87 14.35
CA ARG A 479 -28.22 4.07 15.15
C ARG A 479 -29.73 4.17 15.41
N ALA A 480 -30.58 3.91 14.40
CA ALA A 480 -32.03 3.92 14.53
C ALA A 480 -32.55 2.79 15.44
N GLN A 481 -31.99 1.58 15.33
CA GLN A 481 -32.29 0.46 16.23
C GLN A 481 -31.84 0.74 17.67
N LYS A 482 -30.67 1.35 17.86
CA LYS A 482 -30.15 1.73 19.18
C LYS A 482 -30.97 2.87 19.81
N ALA A 483 -31.48 3.82 19.01
CA ALA A 483 -32.41 4.85 19.46
C ALA A 483 -33.76 4.26 19.93
N GLY A 484 -34.23 3.17 19.29
CA GLY A 484 -35.42 2.43 19.75
C GLY A 484 -35.24 1.68 21.07
N SER A 485 -34.00 1.45 21.52
CA SER A 485 -33.69 0.75 22.77
C SER A 485 -33.79 1.64 24.01
N TYR A 486 -33.78 2.97 23.87
CA TYR A 486 -33.84 3.94 24.97
C TYR A 486 -35.20 4.66 24.98
N GLY A 487 -36.25 3.95 25.40
CA GLY A 487 -37.44 4.52 26.04
C GLY A 487 -38.40 5.37 25.19
N LEU A 488 -39.51 4.75 24.73
CA LEU A 488 -40.87 5.05 25.22
C LEU A 488 -41.84 3.98 24.68
N GLY A 489 -42.29 3.11 25.58
CA GLY A 489 -43.30 2.10 25.30
C GLY A 489 -44.68 2.69 25.05
N SER A 490 -45.52 1.90 24.38
CA SER A 490 -46.94 2.13 24.08
C SER A 490 -47.27 2.94 22.83
N LEU A 491 -46.81 4.19 22.67
CA LEU A 491 -47.25 5.02 21.52
C LEU A 491 -46.60 4.61 20.18
N VAL A 492 -45.39 4.07 20.23
CA VAL A 492 -44.60 3.70 19.04
C VAL A 492 -45.02 2.33 18.46
N LYS A 493 -45.63 1.44 19.26
CA LYS A 493 -46.12 0.13 18.78
C LYS A 493 -47.31 0.26 17.81
N GLY A 494 -48.12 1.30 17.95
CA GLY A 494 -49.23 1.59 17.02
C GLY A 494 -48.79 2.20 15.69
N LEU A 495 -47.65 2.91 15.68
CA LEU A 495 -47.04 3.47 14.46
C LEU A 495 -46.14 2.44 13.75
N LEU A 496 -45.43 1.59 14.49
CA LEU A 496 -44.64 0.49 13.94
C LEU A 496 -45.49 -0.64 13.33
N SER A 497 -46.72 -0.87 13.81
CA SER A 497 -47.63 -1.84 13.18
C SER A 497 -48.23 -1.37 11.85
N ARG A 498 -48.23 -0.05 11.60
CA ARG A 498 -48.53 0.53 10.28
C ARG A 498 -47.30 0.53 9.35
N ALA A 499 -46.08 0.68 9.88
CA ALA A 499 -44.85 0.55 9.09
C ALA A 499 -44.52 -0.91 8.71
N ALA A 500 -44.77 -1.87 9.61
CA ALA A 500 -44.50 -3.29 9.39
C ALA A 500 -45.51 -3.98 8.45
N ARG A 501 -46.64 -3.34 8.13
CA ARG A 501 -47.60 -3.84 7.11
C ARG A 501 -47.24 -3.47 5.67
N SER A 502 -46.15 -2.74 5.44
CA SER A 502 -45.63 -2.50 4.07
C SER A 502 -44.63 -3.55 3.58
N ILE A 503 -44.34 -4.57 4.40
CA ILE A 503 -43.52 -5.71 4.00
C ILE A 503 -44.44 -6.81 3.47
N SER A 504 -44.90 -6.66 2.23
CA SER A 504 -45.23 -7.78 1.34
C SER A 504 -45.55 -7.29 -0.07
N THR A 505 -44.92 -7.94 -1.05
CA THR A 505 -45.09 -7.89 -2.51
C THR A 505 -44.21 -6.91 -3.33
N PRO A 506 -43.49 -7.39 -4.37
CA PRO A 506 -42.62 -6.58 -5.24
C PRO A 506 -43.36 -5.75 -6.32
N ALA A 507 -44.62 -5.39 -6.11
CA ALA A 507 -45.46 -4.80 -7.17
C ALA A 507 -45.74 -3.30 -7.04
N ASP A 508 -45.29 -2.63 -5.97
CA ASP A 508 -45.72 -1.25 -5.65
C ASP A 508 -44.60 -0.20 -5.57
N MET A 509 -43.46 -0.41 -6.25
CA MET A 509 -42.51 0.69 -6.52
C MET A 509 -42.99 1.54 -7.72
N GLY A 510 -44.12 2.19 -7.55
CA GLY A 510 -44.60 3.25 -8.43
C GLY A 510 -43.88 4.58 -8.14
N GLY A 511 -43.04 5.00 -9.10
CA GLY A 511 -42.86 6.41 -9.45
C GLY A 511 -42.56 7.42 -8.34
N GLN A 512 -41.45 7.27 -7.61
CA GLN A 512 -40.76 8.46 -7.13
C GLN A 512 -39.79 8.91 -8.22
N ASN A 513 -40.09 10.08 -8.80
CA ASN A 513 -39.20 10.83 -9.68
C ASN A 513 -37.94 11.21 -8.90
N VAL A 514 -37.02 10.26 -8.76
CA VAL A 514 -35.60 10.58 -8.63
C VAL A 514 -35.28 11.29 -9.93
N HIS A 515 -35.08 12.61 -9.85
CA HIS A 515 -34.38 13.31 -10.90
C HIS A 515 -33.04 12.62 -11.06
N TYR A 516 -32.95 11.70 -12.03
CA TYR A 516 -31.68 11.29 -12.60
C TYR A 516 -31.06 12.57 -13.15
N LEU A 517 -30.22 13.22 -12.33
CA LEU A 517 -29.18 14.11 -12.82
C LEU A 517 -28.56 13.37 -14.00
N GLY A 518 -28.69 14.00 -15.17
CA GLY A 518 -28.72 13.33 -16.46
C GLY A 518 -27.58 12.34 -16.65
N ARG A 519 -27.89 11.26 -17.40
CA ARG A 519 -26.95 10.32 -18.03
C ARG A 519 -25.51 10.82 -17.92
N LEU A 520 -24.76 10.35 -16.93
CA LEU A 520 -23.30 10.46 -16.92
C LEU A 520 -22.85 10.00 -18.31
N ALA A 521 -22.32 10.93 -19.10
CA ALA A 521 -22.06 10.68 -20.51
C ALA A 521 -21.16 9.45 -20.62
N THR A 522 -21.67 8.43 -21.30
CA THR A 522 -21.04 7.10 -21.40
C THR A 522 -19.70 7.13 -22.14
N PHE A 523 -19.44 8.18 -22.92
CA PHE A 523 -18.21 8.47 -23.66
C PHE A 523 -18.35 9.81 -24.37
N ASP A 524 -17.28 10.63 -24.39
CA ASP A 524 -17.18 11.86 -25.18
C ASP A 524 -15.99 11.75 -26.16
N ALA A 525 -16.29 11.74 -27.45
CA ALA A 525 -15.29 11.58 -28.51
C ALA A 525 -14.32 12.77 -28.61
N ASP A 526 -14.76 13.99 -28.30
CA ASP A 526 -13.90 15.17 -28.31
C ASP A 526 -12.92 15.13 -27.15
N ARG A 527 -13.36 14.66 -25.98
CA ARG A 527 -12.51 14.42 -24.81
C ARG A 527 -11.47 13.33 -25.08
N PHE A 528 -11.86 12.24 -25.73
CA PHE A 528 -10.91 11.22 -26.16
C PHE A 528 -9.84 11.79 -27.09
N LYS A 529 -10.23 12.58 -28.09
CA LYS A 529 -9.29 13.23 -29.00
C LYS A 529 -8.31 14.15 -28.25
N ALA A 530 -8.80 14.96 -27.31
CA ALA A 530 -7.98 15.85 -26.50
C ALA A 530 -7.01 15.07 -25.58
N ALA A 531 -7.45 13.96 -24.99
CA ALA A 531 -6.62 13.06 -24.20
C ALA A 531 -5.50 12.42 -25.03
N THR A 532 -5.84 11.84 -26.18
CA THR A 532 -4.85 11.22 -27.09
C THR A 532 -3.85 12.24 -27.61
N GLN A 533 -4.29 13.47 -27.91
CA GLN A 533 -3.39 14.56 -28.30
C GLN A 533 -2.38 14.89 -27.20
N LEU A 534 -2.82 15.00 -25.94
CA LEU A 534 -1.94 15.26 -24.80
C LEU A 534 -0.90 14.14 -24.64
N ILE A 535 -1.33 12.87 -24.70
CA ILE A 535 -0.45 11.70 -24.60
C ILE A 535 0.55 11.65 -25.76
N SER A 536 0.10 11.96 -26.99
CA SER A 536 1.00 12.04 -28.14
C SER A 536 2.02 13.17 -28.00
N PHE A 537 1.61 14.30 -27.39
CA PHE A 537 2.49 15.41 -27.12
C PHE A 537 3.56 15.04 -26.07
N THR A 538 3.17 14.43 -24.95
CA THR A 538 4.13 14.01 -23.93
C THR A 538 5.13 13.00 -24.48
N ALA A 539 4.68 12.06 -25.31
CA ALA A 539 5.54 11.11 -26.03
C ALA A 539 6.44 11.77 -27.08
N SER A 540 6.04 12.91 -27.65
CA SER A 540 6.84 13.65 -28.62
C SER A 540 8.00 14.42 -27.98
N VAL A 541 7.93 14.72 -26.68
CA VAL A 541 8.99 15.46 -25.97
C VAL A 541 10.06 14.47 -25.50
N THR A 542 11.28 14.69 -25.96
CA THR A 542 12.46 13.88 -25.65
C THR A 542 13.57 14.77 -25.05
N PRO A 543 14.57 14.18 -24.36
CA PRO A 543 15.69 14.94 -23.82
C PRO A 543 16.41 15.81 -24.86
N GLU A 544 16.44 15.38 -26.13
CA GLU A 544 17.13 16.08 -27.21
C GLU A 544 16.34 17.29 -27.71
N ASN A 545 15.00 17.21 -27.68
CA ASN A 545 14.12 18.23 -28.26
C ASN A 545 13.51 19.19 -27.23
N CYS A 546 13.62 18.89 -25.93
CA CYS A 546 13.01 19.68 -24.86
C CYS A 546 13.55 21.12 -24.81
N ALA A 547 14.82 21.33 -25.21
CA ALA A 547 15.44 22.65 -25.27
C ALA A 547 14.76 23.60 -26.28
N ALA A 548 14.09 23.07 -27.31
CA ALA A 548 13.37 23.86 -28.30
C ALA A 548 11.96 24.27 -27.85
N LYS A 549 11.49 23.80 -26.68
CA LYS A 549 10.16 24.07 -26.14
C LYS A 549 10.17 25.23 -25.13
N THR A 550 9.07 25.96 -25.05
CA THR A 550 8.91 27.02 -24.04
C THR A 550 8.65 26.40 -22.66
N PRO A 551 8.92 27.12 -21.55
CA PRO A 551 8.65 26.59 -20.20
C PRO A 551 7.18 26.20 -20.01
N GLN A 552 6.24 26.99 -20.55
CA GLN A 552 4.80 26.67 -20.46
C GLN A 552 4.42 25.41 -21.24
N GLN A 553 5.14 25.07 -22.31
CA GLN A 553 4.91 23.82 -23.05
C GLN A 553 5.46 22.60 -22.32
N LEU A 554 6.43 22.80 -21.43
CA LEU A 554 7.01 21.75 -20.58
C LEU A 554 6.26 21.58 -19.26
N GLU A 555 5.16 22.30 -19.06
CA GLU A 555 4.26 22.17 -17.92
C GLU A 555 2.89 21.69 -18.42
N LEU A 556 2.40 20.58 -17.86
CA LEU A 556 1.07 20.08 -18.17
C LEU A 556 0.00 20.79 -17.31
N PRO A 557 -1.26 20.79 -17.75
CA PRO A 557 -2.37 21.19 -16.90
C PRO A 557 -2.37 20.40 -15.58
N GLY A 558 -2.69 21.06 -14.46
CA GLY A 558 -2.75 20.39 -13.16
C GLY A 558 -3.72 19.22 -13.12
N GLU A 559 -4.79 19.28 -13.92
CA GLU A 559 -5.80 18.22 -14.09
C GLU A 559 -5.22 16.92 -14.68
N ALA A 560 -4.07 16.98 -15.36
CA ALA A 560 -3.39 15.80 -15.89
C ALA A 560 -2.67 14.99 -14.80
N GLY A 561 -2.41 15.61 -13.64
CA GLY A 561 -1.86 14.95 -12.45
C GLY A 561 -2.92 14.41 -11.49
N TYR A 562 -4.19 14.33 -11.91
CA TYR A 562 -5.29 13.86 -11.08
C TYR A 562 -5.02 12.43 -10.55
N GLY A 563 -5.23 12.22 -9.25
CA GLY A 563 -5.03 10.93 -8.58
C GLY A 563 -3.59 10.65 -8.13
N ALA A 564 -2.63 11.54 -8.39
CA ALA A 564 -1.23 11.36 -7.98
C ALA A 564 -1.04 11.20 -6.46
N ASP A 565 -1.86 11.87 -5.66
CA ASP A 565 -1.89 11.77 -4.20
C ASP A 565 -2.23 10.36 -3.71
N THR A 566 -3.11 9.66 -4.44
CA THR A 566 -3.49 8.29 -4.14
C THR A 566 -2.53 7.27 -4.72
N SER A 567 -2.14 7.42 -5.99
CA SER A 567 -1.25 6.48 -6.70
C SER A 567 0.18 6.50 -6.17
N PHE A 568 0.69 7.68 -5.82
CA PHE A 568 2.05 7.87 -5.30
C PHE A 568 2.10 8.12 -3.79
N GLN A 569 1.08 7.66 -3.06
CA GLN A 569 1.03 7.80 -1.59
C GLN A 569 2.28 7.23 -0.91
N VAL A 570 2.78 6.10 -1.41
CA VAL A 570 3.99 5.42 -0.89
C VAL A 570 5.22 6.32 -1.00
N GLN A 571 5.45 6.90 -2.19
CA GLN A 571 6.60 7.78 -2.45
C GLN A 571 6.47 9.11 -1.71
N ALA A 572 5.25 9.65 -1.61
CA ALA A 572 4.97 10.85 -0.84
C ALA A 572 5.25 10.67 0.65
N ARG A 573 4.91 9.51 1.22
CA ARG A 573 5.24 9.19 2.62
C ARG A 573 6.76 9.11 2.85
N SER A 574 7.57 8.75 1.85
CA SER A 574 9.03 8.81 1.97
C SER A 574 9.56 10.25 2.12
N ALA A 575 8.94 11.23 1.45
CA ALA A 575 9.24 12.65 1.67
C ALA A 575 8.77 13.09 3.06
N LEU A 576 7.53 12.74 3.43
CA LEU A 576 6.96 13.06 4.74
C LEU A 576 7.81 12.50 5.89
N ARG A 577 8.34 11.27 5.74
CA ARG A 577 9.25 10.63 6.68
C ARG A 577 10.49 11.46 6.94
N LEU A 578 11.14 11.97 5.89
CA LEU A 578 12.31 12.84 6.06
C LEU A 578 11.92 14.14 6.77
N ALA A 579 10.78 14.74 6.42
CA ALA A 579 10.31 15.94 7.10
C ALA A 579 10.05 15.70 8.59
N HIS A 580 9.45 14.56 8.96
CA HIS A 580 9.24 14.16 10.34
C HIS A 580 10.55 13.90 11.08
N PHE A 581 11.50 13.20 10.45
CA PHE A 581 12.82 12.92 11.03
C PHE A 581 13.57 14.23 11.32
N LEU A 582 13.68 15.11 10.33
CA LEU A 582 14.34 16.41 10.47
C LEU A 582 13.64 17.27 11.53
N SER A 583 12.31 17.27 11.56
CA SER A 583 11.54 18.02 12.57
C SER A 583 11.78 17.48 13.98
N ALA A 584 11.73 16.16 14.15
CA ALA A 584 11.97 15.50 15.43
C ALA A 584 13.39 15.71 15.92
N PHE A 585 14.39 15.60 15.03
CA PHE A 585 15.80 15.79 15.37
C PHE A 585 16.10 17.25 15.71
N SER A 586 15.74 18.19 14.83
CA SER A 586 16.04 19.62 15.01
C SER A 586 15.29 20.28 16.18
N GLN A 587 14.17 19.71 16.65
CA GLN A 587 13.44 20.23 17.81
C GLN A 587 13.91 19.67 19.15
N ASN A 588 14.48 18.45 19.18
CA ASN A 588 14.77 17.74 20.42
C ASN A 588 16.28 17.58 20.72
N VAL A 589 17.14 17.56 19.71
CA VAL A 589 18.57 17.29 19.89
C VAL A 589 19.33 18.59 20.20
N ASN A 590 20.03 18.61 21.33
CA ASN A 590 20.98 19.65 21.69
C ASN A 590 22.41 19.07 21.80
N PRO A 591 23.36 19.43 20.92
CA PRO A 591 24.70 18.81 20.87
C PRO A 591 25.62 19.03 22.07
N ASP A 592 25.34 20.06 22.87
CA ASP A 592 26.13 20.44 24.04
C ASP A 592 25.61 19.79 25.33
N GLU A 593 24.50 19.06 25.24
CA GLU A 593 23.89 18.44 26.41
C GLU A 593 24.49 17.07 26.72
N VAL A 594 24.63 16.80 28.03
CA VAL A 594 25.12 15.54 28.57
C VAL A 594 24.03 14.95 29.46
N TYR A 595 23.63 13.71 29.19
CA TYR A 595 22.56 13.00 29.88
C TYR A 595 23.12 11.84 30.71
N GLY A 596 23.55 12.13 31.94
CA GLY A 596 24.18 11.12 32.80
C GLY A 596 25.44 10.53 32.13
N PRO A 597 25.50 9.22 31.82
CA PRO A 597 26.62 8.61 31.11
C PRO A 597 26.56 8.78 29.58
N PHE A 598 25.62 9.55 29.02
CA PHE A 598 25.43 9.70 27.58
C PHE A 598 25.74 11.10 27.11
N TYR A 599 26.43 11.22 25.98
CA TYR A 599 26.44 12.45 25.19
C TYR A 599 25.22 12.52 24.29
N SER A 600 24.68 13.72 24.13
CA SER A 600 23.73 14.01 23.07
C SER A 600 24.38 13.90 21.70
N ASP A 601 23.56 13.66 20.69
CA ASP A 601 23.99 13.59 19.30
C ASP A 601 24.52 14.96 18.82
N LYS A 602 25.53 14.93 17.95
CA LYS A 602 26.02 16.14 17.29
C LYS A 602 25.03 16.63 16.22
N HIS A 603 25.21 17.86 15.74
CA HIS A 603 24.42 18.37 14.63
C HIS A 603 24.50 17.45 13.41
N LEU A 604 23.41 17.37 12.65
CA LEU A 604 23.36 16.60 11.41
C LEU A 604 24.47 17.06 10.47
N ASN A 605 25.25 16.09 9.96
CA ASN A 605 26.33 16.38 9.04
C ASN A 605 25.88 16.23 7.58
N ARG A 606 26.71 16.70 6.64
CA ARG A 606 26.41 16.63 5.20
C ARG A 606 26.28 15.20 4.71
N ASP A 607 27.15 14.29 5.15
CA ASP A 607 27.16 12.89 4.72
C ASP A 607 25.88 12.14 5.15
N GLN A 608 25.35 12.41 6.35
CA GLN A 608 24.08 11.86 6.85
C GLN A 608 22.91 12.35 6.00
N LEU A 609 22.88 13.64 5.65
CA LEU A 609 21.80 14.21 4.83
C LEU A 609 21.86 13.70 3.39
N PHE A 610 23.06 13.56 2.81
CA PHE A 610 23.23 12.87 1.53
C PHE A 610 22.83 11.40 1.60
N GLY A 611 23.20 10.70 2.68
CA GLY A 611 22.82 9.31 2.91
C GLY A 611 21.30 9.12 2.98
N GLU A 612 20.59 10.02 3.65
CA GLU A 612 19.13 10.03 3.73
C GLU A 612 18.48 10.24 2.35
N ALA A 613 19.02 11.15 1.53
CA ALA A 613 18.57 11.36 0.15
C ALA A 613 18.85 10.12 -0.74
N PHE A 614 20.04 9.52 -0.63
CA PHE A 614 20.40 8.30 -1.36
C PHE A 614 19.47 7.14 -1.03
N ALA A 615 19.20 6.93 0.26
CA ALA A 615 18.33 5.86 0.72
C ALA A 615 16.93 5.91 0.09
N ASN A 616 16.35 7.10 -0.06
CA ASN A 616 15.06 7.30 -0.74
C ASN A 616 15.09 6.89 -2.21
N VAL A 617 16.15 7.25 -2.95
CA VAL A 617 16.27 6.91 -4.37
C VAL A 617 16.62 5.43 -4.60
N MET A 618 17.42 4.84 -3.72
CA MET A 618 17.86 3.45 -3.83
C MET A 618 16.76 2.44 -3.47
N SER A 619 15.88 2.80 -2.53
CA SER A 619 14.86 1.88 -1.99
C SER A 619 13.62 1.73 -2.85
N ASP A 620 13.30 2.71 -3.69
CA ASP A 620 12.10 2.70 -4.53
C ASP A 620 12.46 2.81 -6.02
N GLY A 621 11.93 1.89 -6.83
CA GLY A 621 12.13 1.88 -8.27
C GLY A 621 11.52 3.08 -9.01
N TRP A 622 10.46 3.68 -8.45
CA TRP A 622 9.66 4.73 -9.08
C TRP A 622 10.19 6.15 -8.81
N ILE A 623 10.92 6.33 -7.69
CA ILE A 623 11.56 7.60 -7.35
C ILE A 623 12.74 7.85 -8.29
N ARG A 624 12.77 9.02 -8.93
CA ARG A 624 13.90 9.45 -9.78
C ARG A 624 14.84 10.42 -9.10
N SER A 625 14.30 11.24 -8.21
CA SER A 625 15.06 12.19 -7.42
C SER A 625 14.43 12.34 -6.04
N ALA A 626 15.26 12.49 -5.03
CA ALA A 626 14.86 12.86 -3.69
C ALA A 626 15.86 13.87 -3.13
N GLY A 627 15.38 14.90 -2.44
CA GLY A 627 16.25 15.93 -1.88
C GLY A 627 15.71 16.57 -0.62
N ILE A 628 16.62 17.13 0.16
CA ILE A 628 16.34 17.95 1.34
C ILE A 628 16.83 19.35 1.01
N TYR A 629 15.97 20.34 1.11
CA TYR A 629 16.26 21.72 0.70
C TYR A 629 16.08 22.63 1.90
N TYR A 630 17.20 23.14 2.43
CA TYR A 630 17.17 24.08 3.55
C TYR A 630 16.84 25.49 3.09
N ASP A 631 16.15 26.24 3.95
CA ASP A 631 16.00 27.68 3.77
C ASP A 631 17.33 28.40 4.06
N ARG A 632 17.36 29.69 3.69
CA ARG A 632 18.55 30.52 3.82
C ARG A 632 19.10 30.48 5.25
N GLU A 633 20.37 30.12 5.39
CA GLU A 633 21.11 30.04 6.67
C GLU A 633 20.48 29.08 7.72
N ALA A 634 19.57 28.20 7.30
CA ALA A 634 18.91 27.26 8.19
C ALA A 634 19.83 26.10 8.59
N PHE A 635 20.76 25.69 7.72
CA PHE A 635 21.68 24.57 7.97
C PHE A 635 22.98 25.02 8.65
N TRP A 636 23.32 24.36 9.77
CA TRP A 636 24.59 24.50 10.46
C TRP A 636 25.51 23.35 10.08
N ASP A 637 26.66 23.65 9.47
CA ASP A 637 27.65 22.64 9.12
C ASP A 637 28.60 22.39 10.30
N PRO A 638 28.62 21.17 10.88
CA PRO A 638 29.49 20.84 12.01
C PRO A 638 30.98 20.80 11.64
N LEU A 639 31.33 20.52 10.37
CA LEU A 639 32.71 20.48 9.90
C LEU A 639 33.26 21.90 9.69
N LEU A 640 32.46 22.78 9.09
CA LEU A 640 32.84 24.18 8.85
C LEU A 640 32.58 25.10 10.06
N LYS A 641 31.83 24.62 11.07
CA LYS A 641 31.41 25.37 12.26
C LYS A 641 30.76 26.72 11.93
N ARG A 642 29.91 26.74 10.90
CA ARG A 642 29.16 27.94 10.49
C ARG A 642 27.84 27.56 9.80
N ARG A 643 26.91 28.52 9.73
CA ARG A 643 25.72 28.42 8.88
C ARG A 643 26.11 28.59 7.41
N ILE A 644 25.57 27.74 6.55
CA ILE A 644 25.74 27.84 5.09
C ILE A 644 24.54 28.60 4.53
N GLU A 645 24.78 29.50 3.56
CA GLU A 645 23.72 30.31 2.96
C GLU A 645 22.58 29.45 2.39
N TYR A 646 22.90 28.47 1.56
CA TYR A 646 21.95 27.50 1.03
C TYR A 646 22.58 26.11 1.02
N PHE A 647 21.79 25.10 1.35
CA PHE A 647 22.23 23.70 1.32
C PHE A 647 21.08 22.80 0.88
N GLY A 648 21.30 22.00 -0.15
CA GLY A 648 20.23 21.22 -0.79
C GLY A 648 20.65 19.83 -1.25
N PRO A 649 21.02 18.89 -0.37
CA PRO A 649 21.46 17.55 -0.79
C PRO A 649 20.34 16.84 -1.56
N THR A 650 20.59 16.58 -2.83
CA THR A 650 19.64 15.99 -3.78
C THR A 650 20.27 14.80 -4.47
N ALA A 651 19.66 13.64 -4.31
CA ALA A 651 20.06 12.40 -4.97
C ALA A 651 19.25 12.17 -6.25
N PHE A 652 19.88 11.53 -7.23
CA PHE A 652 19.35 11.21 -8.54
C PHE A 652 19.63 9.76 -8.90
N LYS A 653 18.67 9.16 -9.61
CA LYS A 653 18.87 7.89 -10.29
C LYS A 653 19.38 8.17 -11.70
N LEU A 654 20.59 7.72 -12.02
CA LEU A 654 21.14 7.86 -13.37
C LEU A 654 20.23 7.17 -14.39
N ALA A 655 19.89 7.87 -15.47
CA ALA A 655 19.12 7.28 -16.56
C ALA A 655 19.96 6.18 -17.24
N SER A 656 19.34 5.01 -17.40
CA SER A 656 19.91 3.92 -18.20
C SER A 656 19.72 4.28 -19.67
N ASP A 657 20.75 4.77 -20.35
CA ASP A 657 20.78 4.69 -21.81
C ASP A 657 20.69 3.21 -22.21
N ASP A 658 19.78 2.87 -23.11
CA ASP A 658 19.40 1.51 -23.58
C ASP A 658 20.55 0.67 -24.18
N THR A 659 21.80 1.10 -24.08
CA THR A 659 22.98 0.39 -24.56
C THR A 659 23.48 -0.64 -23.55
N GLY A 660 22.99 -1.88 -23.65
CA GLY A 660 23.72 -3.15 -23.44
C GLY A 660 24.29 -3.53 -22.06
N ASP A 661 24.75 -2.59 -21.24
CA ASP A 661 25.42 -2.83 -19.95
C ASP A 661 24.49 -2.55 -18.76
N GLN A 662 23.28 -3.12 -18.84
CA GLN A 662 22.18 -2.85 -17.91
C GLN A 662 22.48 -3.18 -16.44
N LYS A 663 23.43 -4.10 -16.16
CA LYS A 663 23.74 -4.56 -14.79
C LYS A 663 24.64 -3.61 -13.99
N GLN A 664 25.55 -2.85 -14.63
CA GLN A 664 26.51 -2.00 -13.91
C GLN A 664 26.00 -0.57 -13.68
N ARG A 665 25.21 0.00 -14.60
CA ARG A 665 24.72 1.39 -14.49
C ARG A 665 23.51 1.57 -13.56
N GLN A 666 22.77 0.51 -13.25
CA GLN A 666 21.66 0.53 -12.29
C GLN A 666 22.12 0.65 -10.81
N LEU A 667 23.42 0.47 -10.55
CA LEU A 667 24.01 0.46 -9.20
C LEU A 667 24.86 1.70 -8.90
N SER A 668 24.89 2.67 -9.83
CA SER A 668 25.55 3.95 -9.64
C SER A 668 24.52 5.03 -9.29
N PHE A 669 24.72 5.68 -8.14
CA PHE A 669 23.86 6.76 -7.67
C PHE A 669 24.65 8.05 -7.60
N VAL A 670 23.98 9.17 -7.83
CA VAL A 670 24.63 10.48 -7.79
C VAL A 670 23.85 11.41 -6.90
N ALA A 671 24.55 12.16 -6.07
CA ALA A 671 23.98 13.28 -5.34
C ALA A 671 24.74 14.57 -5.61
N GLU A 672 23.99 15.66 -5.53
CA GLU A 672 24.48 17.01 -5.73
C GLU A 672 23.94 17.92 -4.64
N ASP A 673 24.70 18.93 -4.28
CA ASP A 673 24.18 20.05 -3.52
C ASP A 673 23.44 21.02 -4.44
N ALA A 674 22.10 21.03 -4.38
CA ALA A 674 21.24 21.84 -5.22
C ALA A 674 21.45 23.35 -5.07
N ALA A 675 22.18 23.81 -4.05
CA ALA A 675 22.63 25.19 -3.97
C ALA A 675 23.54 25.59 -5.15
N GLY A 676 24.27 24.62 -5.72
CA GLY A 676 25.15 24.83 -6.88
C GLY A 676 24.43 24.82 -8.22
N TRP A 677 23.10 24.63 -8.27
CA TRP A 677 22.35 24.70 -9.52
C TRP A 677 22.32 26.13 -10.06
N PRO A 678 22.37 26.32 -11.40
CA PRO A 678 22.26 27.64 -12.01
C PRO A 678 21.02 28.39 -11.50
N LEU A 679 21.11 29.73 -11.40
CA LEU A 679 20.05 30.56 -10.81
C LEU A 679 18.65 30.33 -11.44
N GLU A 680 18.58 30.05 -12.74
CA GLU A 680 17.33 29.71 -13.44
C GLU A 680 16.67 28.42 -12.94
N ARG A 681 17.45 27.51 -12.36
CA ARG A 681 17.03 26.20 -11.83
C ARG A 681 17.04 26.18 -10.31
N ALA A 682 17.40 27.27 -9.65
CA ALA A 682 17.56 27.32 -8.20
C ALA A 682 16.31 26.78 -7.48
N TYR A 683 16.52 25.89 -6.50
CA TYR A 683 15.41 25.22 -5.83
C TYR A 683 14.52 26.20 -5.06
N PHE A 684 15.07 27.31 -4.57
CA PHE A 684 14.32 28.32 -3.82
C PHE A 684 13.35 29.13 -4.67
N GLU A 685 13.51 29.13 -6.01
CA GLU A 685 12.58 29.75 -6.96
C GLU A 685 11.46 28.79 -7.41
N ARG A 686 11.56 27.50 -7.07
CA ARG A 686 10.54 26.51 -7.47
C ARG A 686 9.24 26.72 -6.71
N ASP A 687 8.13 26.52 -7.40
CA ASP A 687 6.78 26.72 -6.83
C ASP A 687 6.56 25.94 -5.54
N TRP A 688 6.98 24.67 -5.49
CA TRP A 688 6.82 23.83 -4.31
C TRP A 688 7.60 24.36 -3.10
N PHE A 689 8.75 25.00 -3.28
CA PHE A 689 9.51 25.60 -2.18
C PHE A 689 8.89 26.93 -1.75
N ARG A 690 8.63 27.81 -2.70
CA ARG A 690 8.09 29.15 -2.48
C ARG A 690 6.71 29.12 -1.82
N ILE A 691 5.80 28.28 -2.31
CA ILE A 691 4.44 28.15 -1.77
C ILE A 691 4.47 27.61 -0.34
N LEU A 692 5.28 26.58 -0.07
CA LEU A 692 5.42 26.03 1.28
C LEU A 692 6.06 27.05 2.24
N LYS A 693 7.12 27.73 1.82
CA LYS A 693 7.74 28.80 2.61
C LYS A 693 6.73 29.91 2.92
N GLN A 694 5.99 30.40 1.93
CA GLN A 694 4.96 31.43 2.13
C GLN A 694 3.86 30.98 3.10
N ARG A 695 3.42 29.72 3.00
CA ARG A 695 2.37 29.15 3.87
C ARG A 695 2.83 29.03 5.32
N TRP A 696 4.07 28.59 5.54
CA TRP A 696 4.55 28.13 6.85
C TRP A 696 5.54 29.07 7.55
N ALA A 697 6.02 30.13 6.88
CA ALA A 697 6.94 31.09 7.48
C ALA A 697 6.31 31.91 8.63
N SER A 698 5.02 32.25 8.54
CA SER A 698 4.35 33.10 9.54
C SER A 698 3.47 32.32 10.52
N ASN A 699 2.84 31.21 10.09
CA ASN A 699 1.85 30.49 10.88
C ASN A 699 2.12 28.98 10.88
N THR A 700 2.31 28.42 12.07
CA THR A 700 2.56 26.99 12.30
C THR A 700 1.40 26.28 13.00
N TYR A 701 0.24 26.92 13.14
CA TYR A 701 -0.93 26.39 13.85
C TYR A 701 -1.48 25.07 13.25
N GLY A 702 -1.31 24.87 11.94
CA GLY A 702 -1.80 23.66 11.26
C GLY A 702 -0.97 22.38 11.50
N LEU A 703 0.14 22.45 12.24
CA LEU A 703 1.01 21.31 12.48
C LEU A 703 0.47 20.39 13.58
N GLU A 704 0.68 19.09 13.40
CA GLU A 704 0.33 18.08 14.38
C GLU A 704 1.46 17.91 15.39
N THR A 705 1.11 17.64 16.65
CA THR A 705 2.08 17.40 17.73
C THR A 705 2.21 15.90 17.96
N PHE A 706 3.43 15.39 17.83
CA PHE A 706 3.77 14.00 18.08
C PHE A 706 4.54 13.87 19.40
N VAL A 707 4.30 12.75 20.10
CA VAL A 707 4.89 12.46 21.40
C VAL A 707 5.82 11.26 21.28
N ASN A 708 7.12 11.46 21.54
CA ASN A 708 8.10 10.40 21.61
C ASN A 708 8.41 10.07 23.08
N LYS A 709 8.27 8.80 23.45
CA LYS A 709 8.55 8.24 24.77
C LYS A 709 9.78 7.33 24.69
N PRO A 710 11.01 7.88 24.69
CA PRO A 710 12.24 7.10 24.56
C PRO A 710 12.67 6.46 25.90
N TYR A 711 12.94 5.16 25.87
CA TYR A 711 13.55 4.37 26.95
C TYR A 711 14.95 3.94 26.54
N VAL A 712 15.94 4.38 27.32
CA VAL A 712 17.36 4.21 27.06
C VAL A 712 17.97 3.22 28.05
N ARG A 713 19.05 2.56 27.64
CA ARG A 713 19.82 1.67 28.54
C ARG A 713 20.36 2.42 29.77
N THR A 714 20.61 1.70 30.86
CA THR A 714 21.28 2.25 32.05
C THR A 714 22.80 2.28 31.88
N ASP A 715 23.36 1.17 31.39
CA ASP A 715 24.80 0.89 31.31
C ASP A 715 25.19 0.34 29.93
N LEU A 716 26.50 0.30 29.63
CA LEU A 716 27.04 -0.26 28.37
C LEU A 716 26.56 -1.70 28.11
N ASN A 717 26.45 -2.49 29.18
CA ASN A 717 26.05 -3.90 29.11
C ASN A 717 24.53 -4.11 28.92
N GLY A 718 23.71 -3.05 29.01
CA GLY A 718 22.26 -3.17 28.83
C GLY A 718 21.52 -3.88 29.98
N THR A 719 22.04 -3.82 31.22
CA THR A 719 21.45 -4.45 32.42
C THR A 719 20.02 -3.97 32.71
N GLY A 720 19.76 -2.68 32.54
CA GLY A 720 18.47 -2.05 32.78
C GLY A 720 18.07 -1.09 31.66
N SER A 721 16.79 -0.72 31.67
CA SER A 721 16.22 0.33 30.81
C SER A 721 15.58 1.40 31.70
N LYS A 722 15.75 2.67 31.34
CA LYS A 722 15.22 3.83 32.06
C LYS A 722 14.65 4.86 31.07
N PRO A 723 13.64 5.64 31.45
CA PRO A 723 13.18 6.73 30.60
C PRO A 723 14.32 7.72 30.36
N PHE A 724 14.35 8.32 29.17
CA PHE A 724 15.29 9.39 28.85
C PHE A 724 15.11 10.59 29.80
N GLN A 725 16.16 11.38 30.03
CA GLN A 725 16.11 12.45 31.02
C GLN A 725 15.07 13.53 30.67
N ARG A 726 14.93 13.86 29.39
CA ARG A 726 13.86 14.73 28.87
C ARG A 726 12.71 13.85 28.40
N TYR A 727 11.85 13.44 29.32
CA TYR A 727 10.73 12.55 29.02
C TYR A 727 9.39 13.19 29.38
N PRO A 728 8.39 13.15 28.48
CA PRO A 728 8.47 12.74 27.07
C PRO A 728 9.05 13.86 26.17
N LEU A 729 9.45 13.50 24.95
CA LEU A 729 9.89 14.44 23.91
C LEU A 729 8.71 14.80 23.01
N TYR A 730 8.59 16.08 22.64
CA TYR A 730 7.51 16.57 21.79
C TYR A 730 8.10 17.20 20.54
N TYR A 731 7.46 16.98 19.39
CA TYR A 731 7.81 17.71 18.17
C TYR A 731 6.56 17.97 17.33
N ARG A 732 6.61 19.05 16.55
CA ARG A 732 5.56 19.41 15.60
C ARG A 732 6.00 19.11 14.18
N ALA A 733 5.12 18.46 13.41
CA ALA A 733 5.39 18.04 12.03
C ALA A 733 4.12 18.18 11.17
N PRO A 734 4.25 18.26 9.83
CA PRO A 734 3.10 18.38 8.93
C PRO A 734 2.33 17.07 8.81
N ARG A 735 1.05 17.13 8.41
CA ARG A 735 0.29 15.93 8.05
C ARG A 735 0.48 15.60 6.58
N PHE A 736 0.08 14.39 6.17
CA PHE A 736 0.06 14.00 4.75
C PHE A 736 -0.76 14.98 3.87
N ALA A 737 -1.88 15.51 4.39
CA ALA A 737 -2.71 16.48 3.69
C ALA A 737 -2.07 17.88 3.55
N ASP A 738 -1.02 18.17 4.32
CA ASP A 738 -0.33 19.46 4.31
C ASP A 738 0.82 19.49 3.28
N MET A 739 1.09 18.38 2.61
CA MET A 739 2.06 18.26 1.52
C MET A 739 1.59 19.01 0.27
N TYR A 740 2.56 19.45 -0.54
CA TYR A 740 2.30 20.11 -1.82
C TYR A 740 2.66 19.19 -2.98
N TRP A 741 1.74 19.08 -3.94
CA TRP A 741 1.95 18.39 -5.21
C TRP A 741 2.17 19.44 -6.31
N SER A 742 3.27 19.31 -7.05
CA SER A 742 3.52 20.16 -8.22
C SER A 742 2.57 19.79 -9.36
N LYS A 743 2.37 20.72 -10.29
CA LYS A 743 1.86 20.35 -11.62
C LYS A 743 2.86 19.40 -12.29
N PRO A 744 2.43 18.49 -13.18
CA PRO A 744 3.38 17.68 -13.93
C PRO A 744 4.21 18.55 -14.87
N TYR A 745 5.52 18.37 -14.86
CA TYR A 745 6.44 19.13 -15.71
C TYR A 745 7.57 18.24 -16.24
N PHE A 746 8.21 18.66 -17.31
CA PHE A 746 9.39 17.98 -17.86
C PHE A 746 10.68 18.63 -17.35
N ASP A 747 11.51 17.88 -16.62
CA ASP A 747 12.81 18.38 -16.13
C ASP A 747 13.87 18.33 -17.25
N CYS A 748 13.91 19.36 -18.09
CA CYS A 748 14.80 19.45 -19.24
C CYS A 748 16.19 20.02 -18.91
N ASN A 749 17.25 19.32 -19.34
CA ASN A 749 18.58 19.93 -19.48
C ASN A 749 18.67 20.81 -20.73
N ARG A 750 18.24 22.08 -20.60
CA ARG A 750 18.24 23.04 -21.72
C ARG A 750 19.63 23.30 -22.30
N ASN A 751 20.62 23.41 -21.44
CA ASN A 751 21.98 23.80 -21.83
C ASN A 751 22.80 22.66 -22.41
N ARG A 752 22.23 21.43 -22.40
CA ARG A 752 22.93 20.18 -22.78
C ARG A 752 24.28 20.05 -22.09
N ASP A 753 24.41 20.64 -20.91
CA ASP A 753 25.65 20.57 -20.15
C ASP A 753 25.78 19.15 -19.61
N PRO A 754 26.82 18.39 -20.00
CA PRO A 754 27.03 17.03 -19.51
C PRO A 754 27.26 17.00 -17.99
N ASN A 755 27.59 18.13 -17.37
CA ASN A 755 27.76 18.25 -15.93
C ASN A 755 26.48 18.64 -15.19
N SER A 756 25.42 19.04 -15.90
CA SER A 756 24.13 19.38 -15.28
C SER A 756 23.21 18.17 -15.26
N ARG A 757 22.93 17.65 -14.06
CA ARG A 757 22.08 16.45 -13.90
C ARG A 757 20.62 16.82 -13.84
N HIS A 758 19.91 16.45 -14.89
CA HIS A 758 18.46 16.55 -14.97
C HIS A 758 17.85 15.16 -15.04
N VAL A 759 16.59 15.05 -14.61
CA VAL A 759 15.85 13.79 -14.74
C VAL A 759 15.55 13.49 -16.21
N ASN A 760 15.40 14.53 -17.05
CA ASN A 760 15.12 14.44 -18.49
C ASN A 760 13.87 13.58 -18.81
N ASP A 761 12.84 13.69 -17.99
CA ASP A 761 11.58 12.97 -18.15
C ASP A 761 10.40 13.82 -17.63
N TRP A 762 9.18 13.41 -17.96
CA TRP A 762 7.97 13.95 -17.37
C TRP A 762 7.84 13.47 -15.94
N VAL A 763 7.75 14.43 -15.01
CA VAL A 763 7.76 14.15 -13.58
C VAL A 763 6.70 14.94 -12.83
N ILE A 764 6.37 14.43 -11.65
CA ILE A 764 5.60 15.14 -10.63
C ILE A 764 6.41 15.14 -9.34
N THR A 765 6.49 16.30 -8.68
CA THR A 765 7.24 16.48 -7.44
C THR A 765 6.27 16.68 -6.29
N VAL A 766 6.45 15.89 -5.23
CA VAL A 766 5.75 16.07 -3.96
C VAL A 766 6.71 16.61 -2.92
N ALA A 767 6.24 17.57 -2.12
CA ALA A 767 7.08 18.33 -1.20
C ALA A 767 6.44 18.43 0.19
N ALA A 768 7.23 18.22 1.25
CA ALA A 768 6.81 18.29 2.65
C ALA A 768 7.72 19.24 3.45
N PRO A 769 7.17 20.22 4.19
CA PRO A 769 7.94 21.18 4.98
C PRO A 769 8.46 20.56 6.29
N PHE A 770 9.59 21.04 6.81
CA PHE A 770 10.12 20.63 8.12
C PHE A 770 10.54 21.82 8.99
N PHE A 771 10.55 21.61 10.30
CA PHE A 771 10.58 22.68 11.29
C PHE A 771 11.59 22.44 12.41
N GLY A 772 12.12 23.52 12.97
CA GLY A 772 13.03 23.46 14.11
C GLY A 772 12.89 24.69 15.00
N TYR A 773 13.55 24.64 16.16
CA TYR A 773 13.57 25.78 17.06
C TYR A 773 14.71 26.74 16.71
N SER A 774 14.38 28.03 16.70
CA SER A 774 15.39 29.10 16.71
C SER A 774 16.12 29.16 18.05
N GLU A 775 17.20 29.94 18.12
CA GLU A 775 17.88 30.24 19.40
C GLU A 775 16.92 30.84 20.44
N GLN A 776 15.93 31.63 19.99
CA GLN A 776 14.86 32.21 20.82
C GLN A 776 13.72 31.22 21.19
N ARG A 777 13.88 29.92 20.90
CA ARG A 777 12.87 28.86 21.12
C ARG A 777 11.51 29.09 20.43
N SER A 778 11.50 29.83 19.33
CA SER A 778 10.34 29.94 18.45
C SER A 778 10.39 28.84 17.38
N LEU A 779 9.26 28.23 17.05
CA LEU A 779 9.19 27.23 15.98
C LEU A 779 9.27 27.94 14.63
N GLN A 780 10.26 27.57 13.83
CA GLN A 780 10.53 28.19 12.53
C GLN A 780 10.57 27.14 11.42
N PHE A 781 10.18 27.58 10.23
CA PHE A 781 10.35 26.82 8.99
C PHE A 781 11.84 26.71 8.67
N LEU A 782 12.35 25.49 8.52
CA LEU A 782 13.76 25.24 8.19
C LEU A 782 13.98 24.89 6.72
N GLY A 783 12.96 24.37 6.04
CA GLY A 783 13.10 23.92 4.67
C GLY A 783 12.02 22.94 4.22
N VAL A 784 12.28 22.29 3.09
CA VAL A 784 11.37 21.36 2.42
C VAL A 784 12.11 20.09 2.03
N THR A 785 11.47 18.95 2.19
CA THR A 785 11.90 17.68 1.60
C THR A 785 11.07 17.44 0.34
N ALA A 786 11.68 17.01 -0.75
CA ALA A 786 10.95 16.74 -1.98
C ALA A 786 11.36 15.41 -2.62
N VAL A 787 10.36 14.72 -3.18
CA VAL A 787 10.52 13.48 -3.93
C VAL A 787 9.88 13.67 -5.29
N THR A 788 10.60 13.26 -6.33
CA THR A 788 10.19 13.40 -7.73
C THR A 788 9.99 12.02 -8.34
N VAL A 789 8.78 11.79 -8.84
CA VAL A 789 8.32 10.52 -9.42
C VAL A 789 8.01 10.73 -10.90
N ARG A 790 8.20 9.69 -11.72
CA ARG A 790 7.86 9.77 -13.15
C ARG A 790 6.37 9.76 -13.37
N LEU A 791 5.93 10.58 -14.32
CA LEU A 791 4.53 10.68 -14.70
C LEU A 791 4.05 9.42 -15.44
N ASP A 792 4.94 8.67 -16.10
CA ASP A 792 4.59 7.42 -16.80
C ASP A 792 4.08 6.31 -15.86
N LYS A 793 4.33 6.46 -14.55
CA LYS A 793 3.83 5.54 -13.52
C LYS A 793 2.49 5.97 -12.94
N LEU A 794 1.96 7.13 -13.33
CA LEU A 794 0.65 7.59 -12.88
C LEU A 794 -0.43 6.90 -13.71
N ASP A 795 -1.32 6.20 -13.03
CA ASP A 795 -2.51 5.62 -13.66
C ASP A 795 -3.52 6.73 -13.99
N ILE A 796 -4.12 6.64 -15.18
CA ILE A 796 -5.00 7.67 -15.71
C ILE A 796 -6.46 7.24 -15.51
N ASN A 797 -7.26 8.11 -14.89
CA ASN A 797 -8.70 7.87 -14.76
C ASN A 797 -9.47 8.39 -15.97
N GLN A 798 -9.86 7.49 -16.88
CA GLN A 798 -10.59 7.83 -18.10
C GLN A 798 -12.12 7.71 -17.97
N CYS A 799 -12.60 7.33 -16.77
CA CYS A 799 -13.98 6.98 -16.54
C CYS A 799 -14.91 8.20 -16.53
N PRO A 800 -16.23 7.99 -16.67
CA PRO A 800 -17.21 9.02 -16.38
C PRO A 800 -17.04 9.53 -14.96
N GLY A 801 -16.90 10.85 -14.82
CA GLY A 801 -16.64 11.50 -13.53
C GLY A 801 -17.55 12.70 -13.32
N ASN A 802 -17.59 13.19 -12.09
CA ASN A 802 -18.41 14.35 -11.77
C ASN A 802 -17.89 15.61 -12.46
N PHE A 803 -18.77 16.58 -12.70
CA PHE A 803 -18.37 17.82 -13.37
C PHE A 803 -17.34 18.63 -12.55
N TYR A 804 -17.44 18.58 -11.22
CA TYR A 804 -16.58 19.32 -10.27
C TYR A 804 -15.21 18.67 -10.04
N GLU A 805 -15.02 17.42 -10.47
CA GLU A 805 -13.72 16.75 -10.37
C GLU A 805 -12.80 17.24 -11.50
N ALA A 806 -11.68 17.85 -11.11
CA ALA A 806 -10.67 18.40 -12.00
C ALA A 806 -9.76 17.29 -12.55
N ASN A 807 -10.31 16.45 -13.44
CA ASN A 807 -9.62 15.36 -14.12
C ASN A 807 -9.62 15.62 -15.63
N TYR A 808 -8.43 15.73 -16.24
CA TYR A 808 -8.28 16.00 -17.68
C TYR A 808 -8.84 14.87 -18.55
N PHE A 809 -8.74 13.63 -18.07
CA PHE A 809 -9.01 12.42 -18.84
C PHE A 809 -10.44 11.88 -18.65
N LYS A 810 -11.27 12.52 -17.82
CA LYS A 810 -12.65 12.07 -17.57
C LYS A 810 -13.49 12.00 -18.86
N ASN A 811 -14.43 11.07 -18.90
CA ASN A 811 -15.32 10.80 -20.05
C ASN A 811 -14.60 10.41 -21.35
N SER A 812 -13.32 10.06 -21.32
CA SER A 812 -12.56 9.69 -22.53
C SER A 812 -12.59 8.20 -22.86
N ALA A 813 -13.06 7.33 -21.97
CA ALA A 813 -13.07 5.88 -22.21
C ALA A 813 -14.04 5.48 -23.35
N PRO A 814 -13.58 4.85 -24.45
CA PRO A 814 -14.43 4.45 -25.59
C PRO A 814 -15.23 3.17 -25.29
N CYS A 815 -15.86 3.10 -24.11
CA CYS A 815 -16.72 2.00 -23.68
C CYS A 815 -18.16 2.24 -24.14
N HIS A 816 -18.84 1.18 -24.58
CA HIS A 816 -20.28 1.23 -24.87
C HIS A 816 -21.15 1.32 -23.59
N PHE A 817 -20.57 1.01 -22.44
CA PHE A 817 -21.20 0.89 -21.12
C PHE A 817 -20.28 1.48 -20.05
N GLU A 818 -20.66 1.36 -18.78
CA GLU A 818 -19.86 1.88 -17.65
C GLU A 818 -18.41 1.38 -17.68
N SER A 819 -17.51 2.29 -17.32
CA SER A 819 -16.08 2.02 -17.23
C SER A 819 -15.61 2.26 -15.80
N SER A 820 -14.79 1.36 -15.27
CA SER A 820 -14.12 1.51 -13.98
C SER A 820 -12.66 1.92 -14.15
N TYR A 821 -11.98 2.41 -13.09
CA TYR A 821 -10.61 2.96 -13.15
C TYR A 821 -9.63 2.07 -13.94
N ASN A 822 -8.70 2.70 -14.68
CA ASN A 822 -7.87 2.08 -15.73
C ASN A 822 -8.70 1.57 -16.94
N TYR A 823 -9.89 2.16 -17.10
CA TYR A 823 -11.00 1.90 -18.04
C TYR A 823 -11.17 0.44 -18.49
N LYS A 824 -11.53 -0.41 -17.55
CA LYS A 824 -12.21 -1.67 -17.83
C LYS A 824 -13.64 -1.37 -18.29
N CYS A 825 -14.08 -1.93 -19.43
CA CYS A 825 -15.49 -1.80 -19.83
C CYS A 825 -16.29 -3.02 -19.33
N GLU A 826 -17.25 -2.78 -18.44
CA GLU A 826 -18.10 -3.84 -17.87
C GLU A 826 -19.52 -3.83 -18.47
N CYS A 827 -20.18 -4.98 -18.41
CA CYS A 827 -21.55 -5.12 -18.89
C CYS A 827 -22.56 -4.64 -17.84
N ARG A 828 -23.52 -3.82 -18.27
CA ARG A 828 -24.63 -3.35 -17.42
C ARG A 828 -25.61 -4.48 -17.07
N GLN A 829 -26.47 -4.20 -16.10
CA GLN A 829 -27.58 -5.06 -15.72
C GLN A 829 -28.42 -5.48 -16.95
N GLY A 830 -28.71 -6.79 -17.05
CA GLY A 830 -29.45 -7.37 -18.17
C GLY A 830 -28.62 -7.72 -19.40
N PHE A 831 -27.33 -7.36 -19.44
CA PHE A 831 -26.41 -7.69 -20.52
C PHE A 831 -25.40 -8.76 -20.09
N GLU A 832 -25.02 -9.64 -21.01
CA GLU A 832 -24.01 -10.69 -20.82
C GLU A 832 -22.67 -10.31 -21.49
N TYR A 833 -21.58 -10.76 -20.87
CA TYR A 833 -20.28 -10.84 -21.53
C TYR A 833 -20.30 -12.03 -22.50
N PRO A 834 -20.11 -11.83 -23.82
CA PRO A 834 -20.41 -12.84 -24.83
C PRO A 834 -19.30 -13.88 -25.08
N TYR A 835 -18.11 -13.70 -24.49
CA TYR A 835 -16.95 -14.56 -24.74
C TYR A 835 -16.73 -15.53 -23.58
N ASN A 836 -16.44 -16.79 -23.89
CA ASN A 836 -16.16 -17.82 -22.89
C ASN A 836 -14.68 -17.82 -22.50
N ASP A 837 -14.23 -16.70 -21.93
CA ASP A 837 -12.90 -16.58 -21.36
C ASP A 837 -12.97 -17.06 -19.90
N ILE A 838 -12.18 -18.09 -19.57
CA ILE A 838 -12.24 -18.81 -18.28
C ILE A 838 -11.95 -17.89 -17.07
N SER A 839 -11.40 -16.70 -17.33
CA SER A 839 -10.85 -15.79 -16.33
C SER A 839 -11.19 -14.32 -16.55
N ILE A 840 -12.05 -13.97 -17.53
CA ILE A 840 -12.37 -12.57 -17.88
C ILE A 840 -13.88 -12.40 -18.13
N TRP A 841 -14.46 -11.32 -17.60
CA TRP A 841 -15.87 -10.94 -17.75
C TRP A 841 -16.06 -9.47 -18.17
N PHE A 842 -15.05 -8.90 -18.83
CA PHE A 842 -14.95 -7.48 -19.18
C PHE A 842 -14.08 -7.26 -20.42
N PHE A 843 -14.22 -6.10 -21.05
CA PHE A 843 -13.31 -5.69 -22.12
C PHE A 843 -12.16 -4.84 -21.55
N ALA A 844 -10.93 -5.25 -21.80
CA ALA A 844 -9.75 -4.50 -21.39
C ALA A 844 -9.67 -3.17 -22.16
N GLY A 845 -9.58 -2.06 -21.44
CA GLY A 845 -9.56 -0.72 -22.00
C GLY A 845 -8.57 -0.53 -23.13
N GLY A 846 -7.30 -0.90 -22.91
CA GLY A 846 -6.25 -0.78 -23.92
C GLY A 846 -6.60 -1.43 -25.25
N THR A 847 -7.30 -2.57 -25.23
CA THR A 847 -7.79 -3.23 -26.45
C THR A 847 -8.93 -2.43 -27.08
N VAL A 848 -9.88 -1.98 -26.28
CA VAL A 848 -11.03 -1.20 -26.74
C VAL A 848 -10.59 0.11 -27.41
N SER A 849 -9.68 0.87 -26.78
CA SER A 849 -9.13 2.10 -27.35
C SER A 849 -8.32 1.85 -28.61
N SER A 850 -7.45 0.83 -28.62
CA SER A 850 -6.68 0.49 -29.82
C SER A 850 -7.59 0.14 -31.00
N GLN A 851 -8.65 -0.64 -30.77
CA GLN A 851 -9.62 -0.96 -31.82
C GLN A 851 -10.44 0.27 -32.25
N TYR A 852 -10.75 1.18 -31.31
CA TYR A 852 -11.45 2.43 -31.62
C TYR A 852 -10.59 3.38 -32.48
N GLU A 853 -9.31 3.55 -32.17
CA GLU A 853 -8.37 4.33 -32.98
C GLU A 853 -8.22 3.77 -34.40
N ARG A 854 -8.17 2.44 -34.53
CA ARG A 854 -8.18 1.77 -35.84
C ARG A 854 -9.47 2.03 -36.59
N ALA A 855 -10.61 2.04 -35.90
CA ALA A 855 -11.89 2.40 -36.48
C ALA A 855 -11.90 3.86 -36.98
N GLN A 856 -11.30 4.80 -36.24
CA GLN A 856 -11.16 6.19 -36.68
C GLN A 856 -10.24 6.35 -37.91
N ARG A 857 -9.21 5.50 -38.03
CA ARG A 857 -8.29 5.45 -39.17
C ARG A 857 -8.82 4.68 -40.38
N ASN A 858 -10.05 4.18 -40.35
CA ASN A 858 -10.61 3.27 -41.37
C ASN A 858 -9.76 2.00 -41.61
N GLU A 859 -9.02 1.54 -40.60
CA GLU A 859 -8.29 0.27 -40.62
C GLU A 859 -9.24 -0.90 -40.26
N THR A 860 -8.88 -2.13 -40.65
CA THR A 860 -9.63 -3.33 -40.24
C THR A 860 -9.62 -3.47 -38.71
N ASN A 861 -10.79 -3.45 -38.09
CA ASN A 861 -10.98 -3.48 -36.65
C ASN A 861 -12.16 -4.35 -36.25
N TYR A 862 -12.20 -4.78 -34.98
CA TYR A 862 -13.31 -5.52 -34.40
C TYR A 862 -13.98 -4.76 -33.25
N TYR A 863 -13.86 -3.43 -33.23
CA TYR A 863 -14.42 -2.58 -32.18
C TYR A 863 -15.93 -2.81 -31.96
N ARG A 864 -16.69 -3.00 -33.05
CA ARG A 864 -18.13 -3.31 -33.00
C ARG A 864 -18.48 -4.64 -32.32
N MET A 865 -17.51 -5.54 -32.17
CA MET A 865 -17.65 -6.82 -31.45
C MET A 865 -17.30 -6.71 -29.96
N LEU A 866 -16.70 -5.59 -29.53
CA LEU A 866 -16.38 -5.28 -28.13
C LEU A 866 -17.57 -4.59 -27.46
N LYS A 867 -18.72 -5.27 -27.48
CA LYS A 867 -19.97 -4.83 -26.84
C LYS A 867 -20.63 -6.01 -26.13
N CYS A 868 -21.28 -5.72 -25.03
CA CYS A 868 -22.10 -6.68 -24.30
C CYS A 868 -23.35 -7.06 -25.11
N ARG A 869 -23.86 -8.27 -24.85
CA ARG A 869 -25.03 -8.80 -25.53
C ARG A 869 -26.27 -8.70 -24.63
N GLU A 870 -27.42 -8.39 -25.20
CA GLU A 870 -28.69 -8.39 -24.46
C GLU A 870 -29.07 -9.82 -24.05
N GLY A 871 -29.25 -10.04 -22.74
CA GLY A 871 -29.76 -11.29 -22.22
C GLY A 871 -31.26 -11.40 -22.50
N ALA A 872 -31.66 -12.25 -23.45
CA ALA A 872 -33.07 -12.56 -23.64
C ALA A 872 -33.53 -13.43 -22.46
N GLY A 873 -34.34 -12.86 -21.58
CA GLY A 873 -35.04 -13.65 -20.56
C GLY A 873 -36.00 -14.62 -21.22
N SER A 874 -36.08 -15.85 -20.71
CA SER A 874 -37.16 -16.78 -20.99
C SER A 874 -38.45 -16.23 -20.38
N THR A 875 -39.04 -15.24 -21.04
CA THR A 875 -40.48 -15.09 -20.95
C THR A 875 -41.05 -16.29 -21.69
N LEU A 876 -41.39 -17.34 -20.94
CA LEU A 876 -42.38 -18.31 -21.39
C LEU A 876 -43.67 -17.52 -21.61
N LEU A 877 -43.78 -16.84 -22.75
CA LEU A 877 -45.07 -16.43 -23.27
C LEU A 877 -45.81 -17.75 -23.47
N PRO A 878 -46.89 -18.04 -22.72
CA PRO A 878 -47.64 -19.26 -22.91
C PRO A 878 -48.04 -19.30 -24.38
N SER A 879 -47.64 -20.38 -25.06
CA SER A 879 -48.02 -20.57 -26.45
C SER A 879 -49.54 -20.41 -26.55
N ARG A 880 -50.05 -19.79 -27.62
CA ARG A 880 -51.51 -19.62 -27.79
C ARG A 880 -52.29 -20.93 -27.64
N GLY A 881 -51.64 -22.08 -27.87
CA GLY A 881 -52.20 -23.41 -27.61
C GLY A 881 -52.46 -23.73 -26.14
N SER A 882 -51.60 -23.28 -25.22
CA SER A 882 -51.75 -23.52 -23.77
C SER A 882 -52.97 -22.81 -23.18
N ILE A 883 -53.26 -21.60 -23.67
CA ILE A 883 -54.44 -20.80 -23.29
C ILE A 883 -55.72 -21.42 -23.87
N LEU A 884 -55.67 -21.93 -25.11
CA LEU A 884 -56.79 -22.63 -25.75
C LEU A 884 -57.15 -23.94 -25.03
N VAL A 885 -56.15 -24.72 -24.59
CA VAL A 885 -56.39 -25.95 -23.83
C VAL A 885 -56.99 -25.63 -22.46
N ALA A 886 -56.52 -24.59 -21.77
CA ALA A 886 -57.11 -24.16 -20.50
C ALA A 886 -58.55 -23.66 -20.65
N MET A 887 -58.89 -22.94 -21.74
CA MET A 887 -60.27 -22.55 -22.02
C MET A 887 -61.15 -23.75 -22.37
N LEU A 888 -60.67 -24.70 -23.18
CA LEU A 888 -61.41 -25.91 -23.54
C LEU A 888 -61.70 -26.79 -22.33
N VAL A 889 -60.72 -26.93 -21.42
CA VAL A 889 -60.90 -27.65 -20.15
C VAL A 889 -61.89 -26.89 -19.25
N GLY A 890 -61.83 -25.56 -19.21
CA GLY A 890 -62.82 -24.75 -18.48
C GLY A 890 -64.25 -24.91 -19.00
N VAL A 891 -64.44 -25.00 -20.32
CA VAL A 891 -65.75 -25.23 -20.95
C VAL A 891 -66.25 -26.66 -20.72
N LEU A 892 -65.36 -27.66 -20.76
CA LEU A 892 -65.71 -29.05 -20.43
C LEU A 892 -66.11 -29.21 -18.96
N VAL A 893 -65.41 -28.57 -18.03
CA VAL A 893 -65.73 -28.58 -16.60
C VAL A 893 -67.04 -27.83 -16.31
N ALA A 894 -67.34 -26.75 -17.04
CA ALA A 894 -68.60 -26.02 -16.91
C ALA A 894 -69.82 -26.81 -17.44
N ASN A 895 -69.62 -27.66 -18.46
CA ASN A 895 -70.69 -28.54 -18.96
C ASN A 895 -70.92 -29.77 -18.07
N LEU A 896 -69.89 -30.28 -17.39
CA LEU A 896 -70.01 -31.36 -16.42
C LEU A 896 -70.65 -30.95 -15.09
N SER A 897 -70.82 -29.66 -14.81
CA SER A 897 -71.53 -29.17 -13.60
C SER A 897 -73.02 -28.86 -13.85
N ARG A 898 -73.54 -29.20 -15.04
CA ARG A 898 -74.93 -28.92 -15.45
C ARG A 898 -75.78 -30.16 -15.72
N ASP A 899 -75.24 -31.36 -15.50
CA ASP A 899 -75.97 -32.63 -15.49
C ASP A 899 -75.98 -33.26 -14.09
#